data_AF-A0A955VQS5-F1
#
_entry.id   AF-A0A955VQS5-F1
#
_cell.length_a   1.000
_cell.length_b   1.000
_cell.length_c   1.000
_cell.angle_alpha   90.00
_cell.angle_beta   90.00
_cell.angle_gamma   90.00
#
_symmetry.space_group_name_H-M   'P 1'
#
loop_
_entity.id
_entity.type
_entity.pdbx_description
1 polymer ?
#
loop_
_entity_poly.entity_id
_entity_poly.type
_entity_poly.pdbx_seq_one_letter_code
_entity_poly.pdbx_strand_id
1 'polypeptide(L)'
;MNGQPAVCSPNGTILPDPGLDYVDSKFNLVRDALVGQRRSFNNAADPWCIIQDDALRGAQQLLGRDEGFAYYRPMCCALASGDSCTAWAPCGEDHARGLAFSDAVQAALGNYQLPNGALTRYGRDVKFSLMTADSRLETSNDARGLYSYGDEVLRAPDGSLMNLGIRRDGIGNGALIKGNRGHRFLGLIDWNILIGEDSDGVQRHNELVGWQVRRAVPVGDAPLSAMLHDAVKYVQAQAGADADFECRRKVAVLVTQGREMVVYGGEPCPCAADAQCVNGQCVFPAGFPYDTAETYAARLRDEGVPVYVISVGAAGTPGDLRARAIAQLGSPHEGPGGGPGYFRADSLEGLSKAFDRVIRSALRGQRSHTKPLAIASTVADYCDANQIPCARPADAVVQWRINTYSEVDGGGMYGRVQATEMTCAVDGEDNGRPGAPKPSLTPVLYEEVLANQASPRRTISTDPLNDDALFVVTGAAMPMFNGWGGLGGLYNVAQVDAMTGIGADPLQNGADGVAALPDHDPTGQLAMGLKLNGYFGDRGLPDERGEARRQLGAMLDGDTVALRVPDLGLALPSYQAYEVTQRARLSLVAAGARDGMVHVFRANDGREIFNIVPRAAWGRMAEAETPMDGPLDVADVVPCRTIGEGGPADCPSEPENWQFQAWLVGGVGVGGDNYFGVNMTRATGLARDADRPMDPAQDFGAGAVWDTVSSDIINENIPPPPMGLAVSRPVLTHVRVRDQIKAAVIAGCGDDTFEGTAGLAMSDGAGRCVLILEATTGALIRKFSFLDNFNMSYPFTGSPVAYPADGVAPADRAYIGDRQGRLWRMDLRDADPANWTIDVAFPLIVQGQVDVDAAGGYELGREVVDRPSLSLKADGGLVVIFGTGERSVAG
;
A
#
# COMPACT_ATOMS: atom_id res chain seq x y z
N MET A 1 20.34 0.11 -51.27
CA MET A 1 19.91 1.42 -50.75
C MET A 1 20.28 2.48 -51.79
N ASN A 2 19.30 3.05 -52.50
CA ASN A 2 19.56 4.08 -53.52
C ASN A 2 18.76 5.36 -53.19
N GLY A 3 19.47 6.43 -52.83
CA GLY A 3 19.10 7.79 -53.25
C GLY A 3 17.96 8.55 -52.55
N GLN A 4 17.11 7.95 -51.71
CA GLN A 4 16.07 8.70 -50.98
C GLN A 4 16.68 9.40 -49.73
N PRO A 5 16.52 10.72 -49.55
CA PRO A 5 16.92 11.40 -48.32
C PRO A 5 15.96 11.05 -47.17
N ALA A 6 16.50 10.84 -45.97
CA ALA A 6 15.67 10.64 -44.78
C ALA A 6 14.88 11.92 -44.47
N VAL A 7 13.57 11.79 -44.26
CA VAL A 7 12.72 12.91 -43.83
C VAL A 7 12.70 12.89 -42.30
N CYS A 8 13.56 13.71 -41.71
CA CYS A 8 13.57 13.99 -40.27
C CYS A 8 12.69 15.23 -40.02
N SER A 9 11.86 15.20 -38.96
CA SER A 9 10.97 16.33 -38.65
C SER A 9 11.76 17.59 -38.26
N PRO A 10 11.63 18.73 -38.96
CA PRO A 10 12.22 19.99 -38.56
C PRO A 10 11.13 20.91 -37.97
N ASN A 11 11.08 21.04 -36.64
CA ASN A 11 10.42 22.09 -35.85
C ASN A 11 9.28 22.86 -36.56
N GLY A 12 8.17 22.20 -36.93
CA GLY A 12 7.05 22.91 -37.57
C GLY A 12 5.93 22.08 -38.19
N THR A 13 6.19 20.82 -38.57
CA THR A 13 5.08 19.88 -38.85
C THR A 13 4.65 19.23 -37.55
N ILE A 14 3.76 19.94 -36.84
CA ILE A 14 2.88 19.34 -35.85
C ILE A 14 2.05 18.30 -36.60
N LEU A 15 2.37 17.01 -36.40
CA LEU A 15 1.39 15.95 -36.59
C LEU A 15 0.14 16.36 -35.79
N PRO A 16 -1.07 16.25 -36.36
CA PRO A 16 -2.26 16.85 -35.80
C PRO A 16 -2.37 16.48 -34.31
N ASP A 17 -2.55 17.54 -33.51
CA ASP A 17 -2.76 17.59 -32.06
C ASP A 17 -2.78 16.23 -31.33
N PRO A 18 -1.91 15.96 -30.33
CA PRO A 18 -1.98 14.74 -29.52
C PRO A 18 -3.29 14.57 -28.72
N GLY A 19 -4.24 15.51 -28.82
CA GLY A 19 -5.66 15.30 -28.55
C GLY A 19 -6.39 14.35 -29.52
N LEU A 20 -5.73 13.80 -30.55
CA LEU A 20 -6.21 12.62 -31.27
C LEU A 20 -5.72 11.34 -30.57
N ASP A 21 -6.68 10.55 -30.11
CA ASP A 21 -6.49 9.23 -29.52
C ASP A 21 -5.37 8.44 -30.21
N TYR A 22 -4.38 7.99 -29.44
CA TYR A 22 -3.66 6.77 -29.79
C TYR A 22 -4.73 5.70 -29.97
N VAL A 23 -5.07 5.35 -31.22
CA VAL A 23 -6.19 4.46 -31.52
C VAL A 23 -6.11 3.24 -30.62
N ASP A 24 -7.07 3.18 -29.71
CA ASP A 24 -6.85 2.57 -28.41
C ASP A 24 -7.01 1.06 -28.54
N SER A 25 -5.96 0.42 -29.07
CA SER A 25 -5.93 -1.03 -29.18
C SER A 25 -6.16 -1.54 -27.78
N LYS A 26 -7.20 -2.33 -27.56
CA LYS A 26 -7.67 -2.65 -26.20
C LYS A 26 -6.60 -3.38 -25.37
N PHE A 27 -5.59 -3.92 -26.05
CA PHE A 27 -4.36 -4.43 -25.44
C PHE A 27 -3.46 -3.34 -24.82
N ASN A 28 -3.35 -2.14 -25.41
CA ASN A 28 -2.68 -0.99 -24.80
C ASN A 28 -3.32 -0.62 -23.45
N LEU A 29 -4.67 -0.51 -23.40
CA LEU A 29 -5.38 -0.29 -22.14
C LEU A 29 -5.06 -1.36 -21.09
N VAL A 30 -5.08 -2.63 -21.48
CA VAL A 30 -4.79 -3.76 -20.58
C VAL A 30 -3.34 -3.74 -20.10
N ARG A 31 -2.39 -3.46 -21.01
CA ARG A 31 -0.98 -3.29 -20.69
C ARG A 31 -0.79 -2.15 -19.69
N ASP A 32 -1.36 -0.98 -19.97
CA ASP A 32 -1.14 0.22 -19.17
C ASP A 32 -1.90 0.16 -17.83
N ALA A 33 -3.01 -0.58 -17.73
CA ALA A 33 -3.65 -0.95 -16.46
C ALA A 33 -2.80 -1.92 -15.61
N LEU A 34 -2.03 -2.81 -16.25
CA LEU A 34 -1.17 -3.77 -15.56
C LEU A 34 0.19 -3.16 -15.15
N VAL A 35 0.89 -2.45 -16.03
CA VAL A 35 2.26 -1.95 -15.79
C VAL A 35 2.38 -0.44 -15.55
N GLY A 36 1.26 0.29 -15.63
CA GLY A 36 1.21 1.73 -15.43
C GLY A 36 1.33 2.54 -16.72
N GLN A 37 0.88 3.80 -16.65
CA GLN A 37 0.93 4.71 -17.80
C GLN A 37 2.37 5.13 -18.14
N ARG A 38 2.64 5.25 -19.45
CA ARG A 38 3.83 5.91 -19.99
C ARG A 38 3.63 7.42 -19.97
N ARG A 39 4.59 8.21 -19.49
CA ARG A 39 4.64 9.63 -19.85
C ARG A 39 4.88 9.76 -21.36
N SER A 40 4.19 10.68 -22.03
CA SER A 40 4.48 11.00 -23.43
C SER A 40 5.85 11.67 -23.55
N PHE A 41 6.52 11.45 -24.68
CA PHE A 41 7.72 12.21 -25.03
C PHE A 41 7.31 13.63 -25.47
N ASN A 42 7.49 14.62 -24.59
CA ASN A 42 7.29 16.05 -24.90
C ASN A 42 8.62 16.80 -25.16
N ASN A 43 9.76 16.12 -25.23
CA ASN A 43 11.05 16.76 -25.51
C ASN A 43 11.25 16.98 -27.01
N ALA A 44 11.16 18.24 -27.45
CA ALA A 44 11.50 18.70 -28.81
C ALA A 44 13.01 18.64 -29.14
N ALA A 45 13.80 17.87 -28.40
CA ALA A 45 15.27 17.83 -28.48
C ALA A 45 15.79 16.68 -29.37
N ASP A 46 15.04 15.59 -29.52
CA ASP A 46 15.48 14.38 -30.22
C ASP A 46 14.65 14.15 -31.51
N PRO A 47 15.16 14.53 -32.69
CA PRO A 47 14.45 14.33 -33.95
C PRO A 47 14.50 12.86 -34.38
N TRP A 48 13.32 12.28 -34.57
CA TRP A 48 13.17 10.99 -35.23
C TRP A 48 13.17 11.17 -36.76
N CYS A 49 13.74 10.20 -37.46
CA CYS A 49 13.84 10.19 -38.92
C CYS A 49 13.14 8.96 -39.50
N ILE A 50 12.40 9.17 -40.59
CA ILE A 50 11.79 8.10 -41.35
C ILE A 50 12.42 8.02 -42.76
N ILE A 51 12.68 6.79 -43.21
CA ILE A 51 12.99 6.50 -44.61
C ILE A 51 11.73 5.94 -45.28
N GLN A 52 11.33 6.56 -46.39
CA GLN A 52 10.24 6.14 -47.25
C GLN A 52 10.79 5.27 -48.41
N ASP A 53 10.31 4.03 -48.54
CA ASP A 53 10.73 3.12 -49.60
C ASP A 53 9.61 2.97 -50.65
N ASP A 54 9.79 3.62 -51.81
CA ASP A 54 8.82 3.59 -52.91
C ASP A 54 8.63 2.19 -53.54
N ALA A 55 9.57 1.26 -53.33
CA ALA A 55 9.46 -0.10 -53.84
C ALA A 55 8.44 -0.94 -53.04
N LEU A 56 8.21 -0.58 -51.77
CA LEU A 56 7.29 -1.23 -50.84
C LEU A 56 6.14 -0.28 -50.53
N ARG A 57 5.18 -0.16 -51.45
CA ARG A 57 4.00 0.74 -51.37
C ARG A 57 3.38 0.77 -49.96
N GLY A 58 3.75 1.76 -49.15
CA GLY A 58 3.24 1.97 -47.79
C GLY A 58 4.09 1.44 -46.62
N ALA A 59 5.34 1.03 -46.83
CA ALA A 59 6.26 0.65 -45.75
C ALA A 59 7.32 1.73 -45.46
N GLN A 60 7.44 2.14 -44.20
CA GLN A 60 8.38 3.16 -43.71
C GLN A 60 9.34 2.57 -42.67
N GLN A 61 10.60 3.01 -42.63
CA GLN A 61 11.57 2.55 -41.62
C GLN A 61 11.88 3.64 -40.60
N LEU A 62 11.80 3.32 -39.31
CA LEU A 62 12.22 4.16 -38.19
C LEU A 62 13.71 3.98 -37.89
N LEU A 63 14.42 5.08 -37.64
CA LEU A 63 15.81 5.09 -37.18
C LEU A 63 15.92 5.76 -35.80
N GLY A 64 16.30 4.97 -34.80
CA GLY A 64 16.78 5.47 -33.50
C GLY A 64 18.29 5.71 -33.54
N ARG A 65 18.79 6.60 -32.66
CA ARG A 65 20.22 6.90 -32.54
C ARG A 65 20.84 6.13 -31.38
N ASP A 66 21.51 5.02 -31.65
CA ASP A 66 22.67 4.59 -30.86
C ASP A 66 23.64 3.70 -31.66
N GLU A 67 24.89 3.60 -31.18
CA GLU A 67 26.01 3.03 -31.92
C GLU A 67 26.07 1.49 -31.83
N GLY A 68 26.11 0.81 -32.99
CA GLY A 68 26.66 -0.55 -33.12
C GLY A 68 25.74 -1.61 -33.74
N PHE A 69 24.46 -1.69 -33.36
CA PHE A 69 23.57 -2.81 -33.77
C PHE A 69 22.12 -2.39 -34.03
N ALA A 70 21.89 -1.54 -35.04
CA ALA A 70 20.53 -1.19 -35.47
C ALA A 70 19.88 -2.31 -36.32
N TYR A 71 18.75 -2.87 -35.85
CA TYR A 71 17.88 -3.71 -36.67
C TYR A 71 16.78 -2.85 -37.31
N TYR A 72 16.82 -2.71 -38.63
CA TYR A 72 15.79 -2.01 -39.40
C TYR A 72 14.45 -2.74 -39.33
N ARG A 73 13.34 -2.02 -39.13
CA ARG A 73 11.98 -2.58 -39.22
C ARG A 73 11.07 -1.77 -40.15
N PRO A 74 10.33 -2.43 -41.05
CA PRO A 74 9.28 -1.79 -41.84
C PRO A 74 8.00 -1.62 -40.99
N MET A 75 7.47 -0.40 -41.00
CA MET A 75 6.18 0.01 -40.44
C MET A 75 5.19 0.23 -41.58
N CYS A 76 4.02 -0.38 -41.50
CA CYS A 76 2.93 -0.28 -42.45
C CYS A 76 1.84 0.66 -41.95
N CYS A 77 1.10 1.25 -42.87
CA CYS A 77 -0.03 2.07 -42.51
C CYS A 77 -1.19 1.22 -41.94
N ALA A 78 -1.53 1.43 -40.68
CA ALA A 78 -2.63 0.75 -39.99
C ALA A 78 -3.96 1.52 -40.11
N LEU A 79 -3.90 2.86 -40.27
CA LEU A 79 -5.07 3.70 -40.52
C LEU A 79 -4.69 4.81 -41.52
N ALA A 80 -5.40 4.88 -42.65
CA ALA A 80 -5.17 5.88 -43.69
C ALA A 80 -6.29 6.94 -43.71
N SER A 81 -5.92 8.19 -43.96
CA SER A 81 -6.83 9.31 -44.19
C SER A 81 -6.37 10.11 -45.40
N GLY A 82 -7.05 9.92 -46.53
CA GLY A 82 -6.60 10.42 -47.84
C GLY A 82 -5.26 9.80 -48.23
N ASP A 83 -4.37 10.61 -48.81
CA ASP A 83 -3.00 10.21 -49.17
C ASP A 83 -2.03 10.16 -47.97
N SER A 84 -2.53 10.41 -46.75
CA SER A 84 -1.74 10.40 -45.51
C SER A 84 -2.07 9.21 -44.63
N CYS A 85 -1.06 8.68 -43.95
CA CYS A 85 -1.27 7.67 -42.92
C CYS A 85 -1.41 8.34 -41.55
N THR A 86 -2.51 8.09 -40.85
CA THR A 86 -2.79 8.65 -39.52
C THR A 86 -2.39 7.72 -38.38
N ALA A 87 -2.20 6.43 -38.63
CA ALA A 87 -1.62 5.51 -37.64
C ALA A 87 -0.73 4.44 -38.29
N TRP A 88 0.46 4.20 -37.73
CA TRP A 88 1.45 3.24 -38.22
C TRP A 88 1.60 2.07 -37.24
N ALA A 89 1.78 0.86 -37.78
CA ALA A 89 2.08 -0.36 -37.02
C ALA A 89 3.19 -1.16 -37.74
N PRO A 90 3.87 -2.14 -37.10
CA PRO A 90 4.82 -3.01 -37.79
C PRO A 90 4.20 -3.71 -39.01
N CYS A 91 4.96 -3.84 -40.10
CA CYS A 91 4.51 -4.58 -41.28
C CYS A 91 4.55 -6.10 -41.03
N GLY A 92 3.38 -6.74 -41.00
CA GLY A 92 3.23 -8.19 -40.92
C GLY A 92 3.31 -8.75 -39.49
N GLU A 93 3.28 -10.08 -39.38
CA GLU A 93 3.37 -10.76 -38.08
C GLU A 93 4.82 -10.83 -37.58
N ASP A 94 5.06 -10.35 -36.36
CA ASP A 94 6.41 -10.14 -35.84
C ASP A 94 7.07 -11.40 -35.24
N HIS A 95 6.57 -12.61 -35.55
CA HIS A 95 7.14 -13.92 -35.16
C HIS A 95 7.79 -13.97 -33.75
N ALA A 96 7.06 -13.46 -32.73
CA ALA A 96 7.51 -13.32 -31.34
C ALA A 96 8.80 -12.52 -31.08
N ARG A 97 9.32 -11.76 -32.06
CA ARG A 97 10.52 -10.91 -31.90
C ARG A 97 10.24 -9.61 -31.15
N GLY A 98 9.03 -9.07 -31.23
CA GLY A 98 8.52 -7.83 -30.59
C GLY A 98 9.43 -6.62 -30.79
N LEU A 99 9.13 -5.48 -30.18
CA LEU A 99 10.09 -4.36 -30.15
C LEU A 99 11.29 -4.74 -29.27
N ALA A 100 12.51 -4.58 -29.79
CA ALA A 100 13.73 -4.64 -29.00
C ALA A 100 13.90 -3.34 -28.18
N PHE A 101 14.77 -3.36 -27.18
CA PHE A 101 15.08 -2.18 -26.37
C PHE A 101 15.72 -1.04 -27.20
N SER A 102 16.27 -1.37 -28.37
CA SER A 102 16.77 -0.44 -29.40
C SER A 102 15.69 0.12 -30.34
N ASP A 103 14.53 -0.54 -30.42
CA ASP A 103 13.49 -0.25 -31.42
C ASP A 103 12.45 0.75 -30.87
N ALA A 104 12.36 0.85 -29.54
CA ALA A 104 11.88 2.04 -28.87
C ALA A 104 13.06 3.01 -28.70
N VAL A 105 12.83 4.31 -28.90
CA VAL A 105 13.82 5.35 -28.58
C VAL A 105 14.34 5.13 -27.16
N GLN A 106 15.66 5.14 -27.01
CA GLN A 106 16.37 4.82 -25.78
C GLN A 106 15.70 5.51 -24.59
N ALA A 107 14.99 4.72 -23.77
CA ALA A 107 14.53 5.18 -22.48
C ALA A 107 15.78 5.32 -21.61
N ALA A 108 16.33 6.55 -21.57
CA ALA A 108 17.42 6.90 -20.68
C ALA A 108 17.08 6.41 -19.26
N LEU A 109 18.09 5.89 -18.58
CA LEU A 109 17.96 5.22 -17.29
C LEU A 109 17.22 6.11 -16.27
N GLY A 110 15.96 5.78 -15.98
CA GLY A 110 15.15 6.38 -14.90
C GLY A 110 13.84 7.07 -15.31
N ASN A 111 12.78 6.80 -14.54
CA ASN A 111 11.79 7.78 -14.08
C ASN A 111 10.77 8.42 -15.06
N TYR A 112 10.18 7.65 -15.99
CA TYR A 112 9.09 8.14 -16.88
C TYR A 112 7.79 7.30 -16.90
N GLN A 113 7.55 6.45 -15.90
CA GLN A 113 6.27 5.75 -15.70
C GLN A 113 5.69 6.11 -14.33
N LEU A 114 4.36 6.29 -14.26
CA LEU A 114 3.66 6.41 -12.98
C LEU A 114 3.51 5.00 -12.38
N PRO A 115 3.74 4.80 -11.06
CA PRO A 115 3.68 3.48 -10.43
C PRO A 115 2.23 3.00 -10.18
N ASN A 116 1.30 3.29 -11.09
CA ASN A 116 -0.14 3.14 -10.88
C ASN A 116 -0.75 1.83 -11.40
N GLY A 117 -0.01 1.02 -12.17
CA GLY A 117 -0.49 -0.27 -12.69
C GLY A 117 -0.56 -1.39 -11.65
N ALA A 118 -1.44 -2.36 -11.86
CA ALA A 118 -1.73 -3.43 -10.90
C ALA A 118 -0.51 -4.31 -10.52
N LEU A 119 0.41 -4.58 -11.46
CA LEU A 119 1.64 -5.34 -11.21
C LEU A 119 2.65 -4.57 -10.34
N THR A 120 2.60 -3.25 -10.36
CA THR A 120 3.42 -2.39 -9.50
C THR A 120 2.76 -2.25 -8.13
N ARG A 121 1.45 -2.02 -8.09
CA ARG A 121 0.67 -1.81 -6.87
C ARG A 121 0.66 -3.04 -5.97
N TYR A 122 0.21 -4.19 -6.49
CA TYR A 122 0.17 -5.46 -5.75
C TYR A 122 1.45 -6.28 -5.95
N GLY A 123 2.53 -5.63 -6.40
CA GLY A 123 3.76 -6.28 -6.84
C GLY A 123 4.53 -7.02 -5.75
N ARG A 124 4.18 -6.82 -4.47
CA ARG A 124 4.75 -7.52 -3.31
C ARG A 124 3.77 -8.49 -2.65
N ASP A 125 2.46 -8.27 -2.81
CA ASP A 125 1.40 -9.05 -2.15
C ASP A 125 0.86 -10.21 -2.98
N VAL A 126 1.00 -10.13 -4.31
CA VAL A 126 0.44 -11.10 -5.25
C VAL A 126 1.50 -11.54 -6.25
N LYS A 127 1.74 -12.84 -6.31
CA LYS A 127 2.62 -13.49 -7.27
C LYS A 127 1.89 -13.70 -8.60
N PHE A 128 2.12 -12.84 -9.59
CA PHE A 128 1.40 -12.89 -10.86
C PHE A 128 1.99 -13.94 -11.81
N SER A 129 1.13 -14.73 -12.45
CA SER A 129 1.52 -15.53 -13.62
C SER A 129 1.05 -14.84 -14.90
N LEU A 130 1.79 -14.97 -16.00
CA LEU A 130 1.42 -14.43 -17.30
C LEU A 130 1.17 -15.55 -18.31
N MET A 131 0.00 -15.53 -18.93
CA MET A 131 -0.36 -16.42 -20.04
C MET A 131 -0.72 -15.57 -21.26
N THR A 132 0.02 -15.74 -22.35
CA THR A 132 -0.27 -15.10 -23.64
C THR A 132 -0.34 -16.16 -24.72
N ALA A 133 -1.32 -16.05 -25.61
CA ALA A 133 -1.49 -16.90 -26.78
C ALA A 133 -1.29 -16.08 -28.07
N ASP A 134 -1.13 -16.80 -29.16
CA ASP A 134 -1.09 -16.31 -30.54
C ASP A 134 -1.69 -17.43 -31.37
N SER A 135 -2.73 -17.16 -32.15
CA SER A 135 -3.42 -18.21 -32.90
C SER A 135 -3.36 -17.95 -34.39
N ARG A 136 -2.45 -18.68 -35.02
CA ARG A 136 -2.39 -18.85 -36.47
C ARG A 136 -2.23 -20.33 -36.80
N LEU A 137 -3.05 -20.81 -37.73
CA LEU A 137 -2.93 -22.14 -38.30
C LEU A 137 -1.69 -22.20 -39.21
N GLU A 138 -0.57 -22.70 -38.70
CA GLU A 138 0.63 -22.95 -39.49
C GLU A 138 1.16 -24.37 -39.31
N THR A 139 1.79 -24.89 -40.37
CA THR A 139 2.34 -26.26 -40.45
C THR A 139 3.80 -26.36 -39.98
N SER A 140 4.29 -25.32 -39.31
CA SER A 140 5.69 -25.11 -39.00
C SER A 140 6.04 -25.47 -37.56
N ASN A 141 6.93 -26.44 -37.38
CA ASN A 141 7.47 -26.83 -36.06
C ASN A 141 8.58 -25.86 -35.54
N ASP A 142 8.63 -24.62 -36.02
CA ASP A 142 9.59 -23.60 -35.57
C ASP A 142 8.97 -22.61 -34.55
N ALA A 143 9.58 -21.44 -34.36
CA ALA A 143 9.32 -20.50 -33.26
C ALA A 143 7.92 -19.84 -33.21
N ARG A 144 6.95 -20.33 -34.01
CA ARG A 144 5.59 -19.81 -34.15
C ARG A 144 4.55 -20.51 -33.26
N GLY A 145 4.85 -21.73 -32.80
CA GLY A 145 3.87 -22.60 -32.13
C GLY A 145 4.43 -23.36 -30.94
N LEU A 146 5.13 -22.69 -30.03
CA LEU A 146 5.61 -23.27 -28.77
C LEU A 146 4.71 -22.71 -27.65
N TYR A 147 4.03 -23.46 -26.76
CA TYR A 147 3.84 -24.92 -26.63
C TYR A 147 2.58 -25.15 -25.75
N SER A 148 1.48 -25.70 -26.31
CA SER A 148 0.21 -25.94 -25.61
C SER A 148 0.20 -27.28 -24.85
N TYR A 149 -0.65 -27.40 -23.82
CA TYR A 149 -0.88 -28.67 -23.12
C TYR A 149 -2.00 -29.51 -23.76
N GLY A 150 -2.64 -29.00 -24.82
CA GLY A 150 -3.65 -29.71 -25.61
C GLY A 150 -3.15 -30.98 -26.30
N ASP A 151 -4.08 -31.72 -26.91
CA ASP A 151 -3.80 -33.03 -27.50
C ASP A 151 -2.86 -32.92 -28.72
N GLU A 152 -1.61 -33.39 -28.56
CA GLU A 152 -0.52 -33.36 -29.56
C GLU A 152 -0.80 -34.23 -30.82
N VAL A 153 -2.04 -34.68 -31.00
CA VAL A 153 -2.47 -35.53 -32.12
C VAL A 153 -3.11 -34.70 -33.25
N LEU A 154 -3.49 -33.44 -33.01
CA LEU A 154 -3.95 -32.55 -34.07
C LEU A 154 -2.86 -32.32 -35.12
N ARG A 155 -3.17 -32.75 -36.35
CA ARG A 155 -2.31 -32.55 -37.52
C ARG A 155 -2.96 -31.67 -38.56
N ALA A 156 -2.18 -30.78 -39.15
CA ALA A 156 -2.59 -30.06 -40.34
C ALA A 156 -2.72 -31.03 -41.53
N PRO A 157 -3.30 -30.61 -42.67
CA PRO A 157 -3.51 -31.50 -43.83
C PRO A 157 -2.24 -32.16 -44.41
N ASP A 158 -1.05 -31.66 -44.07
CA ASP A 158 0.26 -32.23 -44.45
C ASP A 158 0.87 -33.18 -43.40
N GLY A 159 0.21 -33.37 -42.25
CA GLY A 159 0.67 -34.23 -41.16
C GLY A 159 1.53 -33.55 -40.09
N SER A 160 1.84 -32.25 -40.22
CA SER A 160 2.54 -31.46 -39.18
C SER A 160 1.68 -31.24 -37.93
N LEU A 161 2.28 -31.03 -36.76
CA LEU A 161 1.54 -30.80 -35.51
C LEU A 161 1.03 -29.35 -35.44
N MET A 162 -0.22 -29.15 -35.01
CA MET A 162 -0.80 -27.82 -34.82
C MET A 162 -0.77 -27.43 -33.34
N ASN A 163 -0.14 -26.30 -33.01
CA ASN A 163 -0.30 -25.67 -31.70
C ASN A 163 -1.32 -24.52 -31.80
N LEU A 164 -2.28 -24.53 -30.87
CA LEU A 164 -3.42 -23.62 -30.84
C LEU A 164 -3.63 -22.97 -29.45
N GLY A 165 -2.68 -23.13 -28.52
CA GLY A 165 -2.82 -22.71 -27.12
C GLY A 165 -1.79 -21.68 -26.66
N ILE A 166 -1.33 -21.81 -25.42
CA ILE A 166 -0.47 -20.80 -24.77
C ILE A 166 0.98 -20.87 -25.26
N ARG A 167 1.65 -19.71 -25.28
CA ARG A 167 3.08 -19.61 -25.59
C ARG A 167 3.97 -20.26 -24.51
N ARG A 168 5.08 -20.88 -24.88
CA ARG A 168 5.98 -21.65 -23.99
C ARG A 168 6.70 -20.75 -22.98
N ASP A 169 7.11 -21.34 -21.86
CA ASP A 169 8.09 -20.79 -20.92
C ASP A 169 9.48 -20.54 -21.57
N GLY A 170 10.16 -19.48 -21.15
CA GLY A 170 11.54 -19.14 -21.56
C GLY A 170 11.75 -18.70 -23.02
N ILE A 171 10.70 -18.47 -23.80
CA ILE A 171 10.81 -17.88 -25.15
C ILE A 171 10.90 -16.34 -25.06
N GLY A 172 11.13 -15.66 -26.20
CA GLY A 172 11.36 -14.21 -26.27
C GLY A 172 10.22 -13.34 -25.73
N ASN A 173 9.40 -12.76 -26.61
CA ASN A 173 8.32 -11.87 -26.19
C ASN A 173 6.98 -12.61 -26.07
N GLY A 174 6.27 -12.38 -24.96
CA GLY A 174 5.03 -13.10 -24.63
C GLY A 174 5.25 -14.59 -24.33
N ALA A 175 6.24 -14.93 -23.50
CA ALA A 175 6.34 -16.27 -22.91
C ALA A 175 5.29 -16.50 -21.81
N LEU A 176 4.92 -17.76 -21.56
CA LEU A 176 4.31 -18.16 -20.29
C LEU A 176 5.28 -17.85 -19.15
N ILE A 177 4.83 -17.08 -18.16
CA ILE A 177 5.57 -16.84 -16.91
C ILE A 177 4.80 -17.54 -15.78
N LYS A 178 5.50 -18.43 -15.08
CA LYS A 178 4.97 -19.23 -13.97
C LYS A 178 5.26 -18.50 -12.65
N GLY A 179 4.24 -18.28 -11.82
CA GLY A 179 4.39 -17.51 -10.58
C GLY A 179 5.55 -17.96 -9.66
N ASN A 180 5.84 -19.26 -9.61
CA ASN A 180 6.87 -19.82 -8.72
C ASN A 180 8.30 -19.79 -9.27
N ARG A 181 8.54 -19.30 -10.51
CA ARG A 181 9.88 -19.31 -11.11
C ARG A 181 10.22 -18.09 -11.96
N GLY A 182 11.50 -17.77 -11.92
CA GLY A 182 12.14 -16.72 -12.71
C GLY A 182 12.01 -15.35 -12.07
N HIS A 183 13.07 -14.56 -12.15
CA HIS A 183 13.06 -13.17 -11.68
C HIS A 183 13.77 -12.23 -12.65
N ARG A 184 13.65 -10.94 -12.38
CA ARG A 184 14.47 -9.89 -12.97
C ARG A 184 15.19 -9.12 -11.85
N PHE A 185 16.51 -8.98 -11.96
CA PHE A 185 17.32 -8.26 -10.97
C PHE A 185 18.44 -7.49 -11.69
N LEU A 186 18.59 -6.19 -11.39
CA LEU A 186 19.55 -5.28 -12.05
C LEU A 186 19.51 -5.35 -13.60
N GLY A 187 18.33 -5.61 -14.17
CA GLY A 187 18.12 -5.75 -15.61
C GLY A 187 18.47 -7.13 -16.21
N LEU A 188 19.13 -8.01 -15.45
CA LEU A 188 19.36 -9.41 -15.81
C LEU A 188 18.10 -10.25 -15.52
N ILE A 189 17.94 -11.35 -16.25
CA ILE A 189 16.82 -12.30 -16.11
C ILE A 189 17.39 -13.69 -15.88
N ASP A 190 16.95 -14.36 -14.81
CA ASP A 190 17.09 -15.80 -14.63
C ASP A 190 15.68 -16.40 -14.71
N TRP A 191 15.50 -17.43 -15.55
CA TRP A 191 14.22 -18.12 -15.75
C TRP A 191 14.04 -19.35 -14.83
N ASN A 192 15.12 -19.85 -14.23
CA ASN A 192 15.14 -21.13 -13.54
C ASN A 192 15.06 -21.02 -12.01
N ILE A 193 15.42 -19.85 -11.46
CA ILE A 193 15.38 -19.60 -10.02
C ILE A 193 13.97 -19.78 -9.44
N LEU A 194 13.86 -20.44 -8.29
CA LEU A 194 12.61 -20.57 -7.53
C LEU A 194 12.33 -19.26 -6.76
N ILE A 195 11.09 -18.84 -6.76
CA ILE A 195 10.64 -17.61 -6.08
C ILE A 195 9.91 -17.99 -4.80
N GLY A 196 10.46 -17.58 -3.65
CA GLY A 196 9.83 -17.74 -2.34
C GLY A 196 8.61 -16.83 -2.16
N GLU A 197 7.98 -16.89 -0.99
CA GLU A 197 6.84 -16.02 -0.64
C GLU A 197 7.30 -14.72 0.07
N ASP A 198 8.61 -14.42 0.01
CA ASP A 198 9.21 -13.16 0.44
C ASP A 198 8.87 -12.00 -0.49
N SER A 199 8.81 -10.78 0.07
CA SER A 199 8.24 -9.61 -0.61
C SER A 199 9.10 -9.15 -1.80
N ASP A 200 10.42 -9.24 -1.65
CA ASP A 200 11.41 -8.90 -2.67
C ASP A 200 11.47 -9.94 -3.78
N GLY A 201 11.41 -11.24 -3.47
CA GLY A 201 11.27 -12.32 -4.44
C GLY A 201 9.99 -12.19 -5.28
N VAL A 202 8.86 -11.91 -4.64
CA VAL A 202 7.58 -11.63 -5.32
C VAL A 202 7.70 -10.38 -6.21
N GLN A 203 8.32 -9.30 -5.72
CA GLN A 203 8.58 -8.10 -6.53
C GLN A 203 9.44 -8.40 -7.77
N ARG A 204 10.61 -9.02 -7.59
CA ARG A 204 11.53 -9.33 -8.70
C ARG A 204 10.93 -10.28 -9.72
N HIS A 205 10.01 -11.16 -9.29
CA HIS A 205 9.18 -11.96 -10.20
C HIS A 205 8.19 -11.08 -10.98
N ASN A 206 7.46 -10.21 -10.30
CA ASN A 206 6.48 -9.31 -10.92
C ASN A 206 7.15 -8.26 -11.84
N GLU A 207 8.40 -7.90 -11.60
CA GLU A 207 9.22 -7.12 -12.52
C GLU A 207 9.50 -7.86 -13.84
N LEU A 208 9.73 -9.18 -13.80
CA LEU A 208 9.84 -10.03 -14.98
C LEU A 208 8.50 -10.11 -15.72
N VAL A 209 7.38 -10.30 -15.00
CA VAL A 209 6.02 -10.27 -15.55
C VAL A 209 5.74 -8.95 -16.26
N GLY A 210 5.94 -7.82 -15.58
CA GLY A 210 5.72 -6.49 -16.15
C GLY A 210 6.68 -6.17 -17.30
N TRP A 211 7.93 -6.64 -17.24
CA TRP A 211 8.86 -6.54 -18.37
C TRP A 211 8.35 -7.30 -19.60
N GLN A 212 7.74 -8.48 -19.42
CA GLN A 212 7.15 -9.24 -20.51
C GLN A 212 5.85 -8.62 -21.05
N VAL A 213 4.95 -8.16 -20.17
CA VAL A 213 3.72 -7.43 -20.55
C VAL A 213 4.04 -6.18 -21.37
N ARG A 214 5.13 -5.45 -21.04
CA ARG A 214 5.59 -4.28 -21.80
C ARG A 214 6.04 -4.59 -23.24
N ARG A 215 6.47 -5.84 -23.51
CA ARG A 215 7.05 -6.27 -24.80
C ARG A 215 6.13 -7.21 -25.59
N ALA A 216 5.05 -7.69 -24.99
CA ALA A 216 4.03 -8.49 -25.66
C ALA A 216 3.34 -7.67 -26.77
N VAL A 217 3.13 -8.32 -27.91
CA VAL A 217 2.40 -7.78 -29.07
C VAL A 217 1.33 -8.83 -29.42
N PRO A 218 0.03 -8.48 -29.37
CA PRO A 218 -1.04 -9.40 -29.73
C PRO A 218 -1.09 -9.59 -31.24
N VAL A 219 -1.17 -10.85 -31.68
CA VAL A 219 -1.26 -11.27 -33.08
C VAL A 219 -2.23 -12.46 -33.16
N GLY A 220 -2.86 -12.65 -34.32
CA GLY A 220 -3.84 -13.71 -34.54
C GLY A 220 -5.21 -13.46 -33.90
N ASP A 221 -6.07 -14.47 -33.97
CA ASP A 221 -7.38 -14.48 -33.30
C ASP A 221 -7.26 -14.93 -31.83
N ALA A 222 -8.38 -14.98 -31.11
CA ALA A 222 -8.44 -15.42 -29.71
C ALA A 222 -8.82 -16.92 -29.57
N PRO A 223 -7.93 -17.80 -29.04
CA PRO A 223 -8.20 -19.22 -28.85
C PRO A 223 -8.68 -19.53 -27.41
N LEU A 224 -9.83 -18.98 -27.01
CA LEU A 224 -10.28 -18.96 -25.60
C LEU A 224 -10.36 -20.33 -24.94
N SER A 225 -10.88 -21.33 -25.65
CA SER A 225 -11.06 -22.70 -25.15
C SER A 225 -9.73 -23.43 -24.96
N ALA A 226 -8.77 -23.21 -25.87
CA ALA A 226 -7.41 -23.75 -25.73
C ALA A 226 -6.63 -23.05 -24.60
N MET A 227 -6.79 -21.73 -24.43
CA MET A 227 -6.18 -21.00 -23.30
C MET A 227 -6.69 -21.49 -21.95
N LEU A 228 -8.01 -21.69 -21.80
CA LEU A 228 -8.56 -22.18 -20.54
C LEU A 228 -8.26 -23.67 -20.31
N HIS A 229 -8.17 -24.50 -21.36
CA HIS A 229 -7.63 -25.85 -21.27
C HIS A 229 -6.19 -25.84 -20.70
N ASP A 230 -5.32 -25.03 -21.28
CA ASP A 230 -3.91 -24.94 -20.87
C ASP A 230 -3.76 -24.36 -19.46
N ALA A 231 -4.67 -23.47 -19.04
CA ALA A 231 -4.76 -23.00 -17.67
C ALA A 231 -5.13 -24.13 -16.68
N VAL A 232 -6.10 -24.99 -17.00
CA VAL A 232 -6.40 -26.20 -16.20
C VAL A 232 -5.14 -27.07 -16.07
N LYS A 233 -4.47 -27.35 -17.18
CA LYS A 233 -3.26 -28.18 -17.18
C LYS A 233 -2.10 -27.55 -16.39
N TYR A 234 -1.95 -26.24 -16.43
CA TYR A 234 -0.99 -25.51 -15.60
C TYR A 234 -1.30 -25.65 -14.11
N VAL A 235 -2.56 -25.46 -13.70
CA VAL A 235 -3.01 -25.59 -12.30
C VAL A 235 -2.77 -27.03 -11.78
N GLN A 236 -3.20 -28.04 -12.55
CA GLN A 236 -2.93 -29.46 -12.27
C GLN A 236 -1.42 -29.75 -12.12
N ALA A 237 -0.58 -29.16 -12.97
CA ALA A 237 0.87 -29.33 -12.91
C ALA A 237 1.51 -28.63 -11.69
N GLN A 238 0.98 -27.49 -11.24
CA GLN A 238 1.48 -26.81 -10.04
C GLN A 238 1.13 -27.58 -8.77
N ALA A 239 -0.02 -28.25 -8.69
CA ALA A 239 -0.43 -29.04 -7.53
C ALA A 239 0.61 -30.11 -7.09
N GLY A 240 1.44 -30.61 -8.02
CA GLY A 240 2.56 -31.53 -7.72
C GLY A 240 3.95 -30.89 -7.66
N ALA A 241 4.08 -29.59 -7.96
CA ALA A 241 5.36 -28.88 -8.05
C ALA A 241 5.52 -27.73 -7.04
N ASP A 242 4.44 -27.37 -6.36
CA ASP A 242 4.35 -26.31 -5.36
C ASP A 242 3.95 -26.91 -4.00
N ALA A 243 4.82 -26.80 -3.00
CA ALA A 243 4.60 -27.35 -1.66
C ALA A 243 3.49 -26.62 -0.89
N ASP A 244 3.24 -25.36 -1.21
CA ASP A 244 2.25 -24.50 -0.53
C ASP A 244 0.97 -24.34 -1.37
N PHE A 245 0.78 -25.17 -2.41
CA PHE A 245 -0.31 -25.04 -3.36
C PHE A 245 -1.68 -25.00 -2.68
N GLU A 246 -1.97 -25.93 -1.76
CA GLU A 246 -3.26 -25.97 -1.04
C GLU A 246 -3.48 -24.77 -0.11
N CYS A 247 -2.40 -24.18 0.42
CA CYS A 247 -2.45 -23.01 1.30
C CYS A 247 -2.71 -21.71 0.52
N ARG A 248 -2.44 -21.68 -0.79
CA ARG A 248 -2.52 -20.48 -1.61
C ARG A 248 -3.89 -20.27 -2.24
N ARG A 249 -4.49 -19.11 -1.97
CA ARG A 249 -5.65 -18.60 -2.71
C ARG A 249 -5.21 -18.19 -4.11
N LYS A 250 -5.85 -18.75 -5.13
CA LYS A 250 -5.55 -18.55 -6.56
C LYS A 250 -6.76 -17.95 -7.25
N VAL A 251 -6.54 -17.15 -8.29
CA VAL A 251 -7.59 -16.67 -9.19
C VAL A 251 -7.05 -16.70 -10.62
N ALA A 252 -7.92 -16.96 -11.59
CA ALA A 252 -7.60 -16.81 -13.01
C ALA A 252 -8.32 -15.57 -13.56
N VAL A 253 -7.64 -14.76 -14.38
CA VAL A 253 -8.19 -13.54 -14.97
C VAL A 253 -8.15 -13.63 -16.49
N LEU A 254 -9.31 -13.82 -17.11
CA LEU A 254 -9.45 -13.85 -18.55
C LEU A 254 -9.85 -12.46 -19.06
N VAL A 255 -8.92 -11.75 -19.69
CA VAL A 255 -9.21 -10.49 -20.37
C VAL A 255 -9.53 -10.78 -21.83
N THR A 256 -10.74 -10.44 -22.29
CA THR A 256 -11.20 -10.87 -23.62
C THR A 256 -12.29 -9.95 -24.20
N GLN A 257 -12.52 -10.04 -25.51
CA GLN A 257 -13.74 -9.54 -26.16
C GLN A 257 -14.84 -10.62 -26.24
N GLY A 258 -14.54 -11.84 -25.79
CA GLY A 258 -15.44 -13.00 -25.75
C GLY A 258 -15.75 -13.64 -27.10
N ARG A 259 -15.20 -13.11 -28.20
CA ARG A 259 -15.18 -13.77 -29.50
C ARG A 259 -14.05 -14.79 -29.57
N GLU A 260 -14.27 -15.84 -30.36
CA GLU A 260 -13.34 -16.95 -30.55
C GLU A 260 -13.37 -17.37 -32.03
N MET A 261 -12.27 -17.91 -32.56
CA MET A 261 -12.25 -18.49 -33.90
C MET A 261 -13.28 -19.62 -34.02
N VAL A 262 -14.00 -19.70 -35.14
CA VAL A 262 -14.95 -20.80 -35.46
C VAL A 262 -14.28 -22.18 -35.41
N VAL A 263 -12.96 -22.22 -35.63
CA VAL A 263 -12.10 -23.40 -35.52
C VAL A 263 -12.07 -23.99 -34.10
N TYR A 264 -12.53 -23.28 -33.06
CA TYR A 264 -12.57 -23.77 -31.67
C TYR A 264 -13.92 -24.30 -31.19
N GLY A 265 -14.91 -24.46 -32.09
CA GLY A 265 -16.22 -25.04 -31.76
C GLY A 265 -17.14 -24.14 -30.91
N GLY A 266 -16.71 -22.91 -30.58
CA GLY A 266 -17.41 -22.02 -29.64
C GLY A 266 -18.30 -20.92 -30.25
N GLU A 267 -18.19 -20.58 -31.54
CA GLU A 267 -19.15 -19.70 -32.24
C GLU A 267 -20.09 -20.52 -33.15
N PRO A 268 -21.40 -20.19 -33.26
CA PRO A 268 -22.31 -20.82 -34.22
C PRO A 268 -21.86 -20.62 -35.67
N CYS A 269 -21.95 -21.66 -36.51
CA CYS A 269 -21.53 -21.58 -37.92
C CYS A 269 -22.22 -20.42 -38.67
N PRO A 270 -21.47 -19.52 -39.34
CA PRO A 270 -22.04 -18.54 -40.26
C PRO A 270 -22.50 -19.27 -41.53
N CYS A 271 -23.76 -19.70 -41.54
CA CYS A 271 -24.31 -20.52 -42.61
C CYS A 271 -24.61 -19.71 -43.89
N ALA A 272 -23.59 -19.49 -44.70
CA ALA A 272 -23.72 -19.10 -46.11
C ALA A 272 -23.10 -20.22 -46.98
N ALA A 273 -23.90 -20.79 -47.88
CA ALA A 273 -23.59 -21.58 -49.09
C ALA A 273 -22.44 -22.61 -49.16
N ASP A 274 -21.71 -22.88 -48.08
CA ASP A 274 -20.44 -23.62 -48.10
C ASP A 274 -20.59 -25.07 -47.59
N ALA A 275 -19.75 -25.99 -48.10
CA ALA A 275 -19.86 -27.43 -47.92
C ALA A 275 -19.49 -27.98 -46.51
N GLN A 276 -19.53 -27.15 -45.46
CA GLN A 276 -19.06 -27.49 -44.10
C GLN A 276 -20.20 -27.68 -43.07
N CYS A 277 -21.46 -27.72 -43.51
CA CYS A 277 -22.62 -27.89 -42.63
C CYS A 277 -23.51 -29.06 -43.04
N VAL A 278 -24.03 -29.80 -42.05
CA VAL A 278 -25.11 -30.80 -42.21
C VAL A 278 -26.15 -30.51 -41.14
N ASN A 279 -27.42 -30.39 -41.55
CA ASN A 279 -28.57 -30.12 -40.66
C ASN A 279 -28.43 -28.89 -39.74
N GLY A 280 -27.75 -27.83 -40.20
CA GLY A 280 -27.54 -26.61 -39.40
C GLY A 280 -26.51 -26.74 -38.27
N GLN A 281 -25.74 -27.83 -38.26
CA GLN A 281 -24.59 -28.03 -37.40
C GLN A 281 -23.30 -28.03 -38.23
N CYS A 282 -22.24 -27.42 -37.69
CA CYS A 282 -20.91 -27.48 -38.29
C CYS A 282 -20.42 -28.94 -38.32
N VAL A 283 -19.95 -29.41 -39.48
CA VAL A 283 -19.26 -30.70 -39.57
C VAL A 283 -17.77 -30.46 -39.37
N PHE A 284 -17.35 -30.48 -38.10
CA PHE A 284 -15.93 -30.50 -37.76
C PHE A 284 -15.30 -31.84 -38.21
N PRO A 285 -14.00 -31.86 -38.58
CA PRO A 285 -13.27 -33.10 -38.73
C PRO A 285 -13.35 -33.94 -37.44
N ALA A 286 -13.44 -35.26 -37.57
CA ALA A 286 -13.38 -36.13 -36.40
C ALA A 286 -12.02 -35.97 -35.69
N GLY A 287 -12.04 -35.61 -34.40
CA GLY A 287 -10.83 -35.33 -33.62
C GLY A 287 -10.69 -33.88 -33.13
N PHE A 288 -11.79 -33.17 -32.85
CA PHE A 288 -11.71 -31.85 -32.23
C PHE A 288 -11.30 -31.96 -30.74
N PRO A 289 -10.20 -31.32 -30.26
CA PRO A 289 -9.56 -31.69 -28.99
C PRO A 289 -10.04 -30.90 -27.77
N TYR A 290 -10.74 -29.77 -27.95
CA TYR A 290 -11.12 -28.89 -26.84
C TYR A 290 -12.64 -28.89 -26.62
N ASP A 291 -13.05 -29.10 -25.36
CA ASP A 291 -14.36 -28.66 -24.87
C ASP A 291 -14.50 -27.13 -24.95
N THR A 292 -15.68 -26.60 -24.65
CA THR A 292 -15.91 -25.14 -24.67
C THR A 292 -15.15 -24.40 -23.56
N ALA A 293 -14.78 -23.15 -23.81
CA ALA A 293 -14.21 -22.22 -22.82
C ALA A 293 -14.99 -22.20 -21.49
N GLU A 294 -16.33 -22.22 -21.56
CA GLU A 294 -17.26 -22.30 -20.45
C GLU A 294 -17.06 -23.57 -19.59
N THR A 295 -16.79 -24.71 -20.24
CA THR A 295 -16.53 -25.99 -19.59
C THR A 295 -15.19 -25.97 -18.84
N TYR A 296 -14.14 -25.40 -19.45
CA TYR A 296 -12.85 -25.26 -18.79
C TYR A 296 -12.85 -24.22 -17.65
N ALA A 297 -13.65 -23.16 -17.77
CA ALA A 297 -13.86 -22.22 -16.66
C ALA A 297 -14.51 -22.92 -15.45
N ALA A 298 -15.51 -23.77 -15.66
CA ALA A 298 -16.10 -24.59 -14.60
C ALA A 298 -15.06 -25.57 -13.99
N ARG A 299 -14.21 -26.20 -14.81
CA ARG A 299 -13.14 -27.10 -14.30
C ARG A 299 -12.12 -26.36 -13.44
N LEU A 300 -11.67 -25.17 -13.84
CA LEU A 300 -10.77 -24.33 -13.02
C LEU A 300 -11.40 -23.99 -11.66
N ARG A 301 -12.67 -23.59 -11.65
CA ARG A 301 -13.44 -23.32 -10.43
C ARG A 301 -13.47 -24.56 -9.51
N ASP A 302 -13.72 -25.74 -10.08
CA ASP A 302 -13.82 -26.99 -9.34
C ASP A 302 -12.44 -27.48 -8.83
N GLU A 303 -11.35 -27.03 -9.43
CA GLU A 303 -9.96 -27.14 -8.92
C GLU A 303 -9.58 -26.02 -7.92
N GLY A 304 -10.54 -25.22 -7.45
CA GLY A 304 -10.33 -24.15 -6.47
C GLY A 304 -9.76 -22.86 -7.04
N VAL A 305 -9.74 -22.68 -8.37
CA VAL A 305 -9.25 -21.49 -9.08
C VAL A 305 -10.41 -20.78 -9.79
N PRO A 306 -11.16 -19.88 -9.12
CA PRO A 306 -12.24 -19.15 -9.78
C PRO A 306 -11.73 -18.29 -10.94
N VAL A 307 -12.47 -18.31 -12.05
CA VAL A 307 -12.19 -17.57 -13.27
C VAL A 307 -13.01 -16.29 -13.32
N TYR A 308 -12.33 -15.16 -13.24
CA TYR A 308 -12.90 -13.84 -13.46
C TYR A 308 -12.70 -13.43 -14.92
N VAL A 309 -13.72 -12.80 -15.52
CA VAL A 309 -13.66 -12.37 -16.93
C VAL A 309 -13.79 -10.85 -16.99
N ILE A 310 -12.79 -10.20 -17.57
CA ILE A 310 -12.81 -8.76 -17.86
C ILE A 310 -13.11 -8.60 -19.35
N SER A 311 -14.36 -8.24 -19.66
CA SER A 311 -14.82 -7.95 -21.00
C SER A 311 -14.35 -6.56 -21.43
N VAL A 312 -13.47 -6.51 -22.41
CA VAL A 312 -13.15 -5.30 -23.19
C VAL A 312 -14.02 -5.23 -24.47
N GLY A 313 -15.05 -6.07 -24.58
CA GLY A 313 -16.01 -6.08 -25.68
C GLY A 313 -17.08 -4.99 -25.54
N ALA A 314 -17.69 -4.60 -26.67
CA ALA A 314 -18.84 -3.70 -26.64
C ALA A 314 -20.07 -4.40 -26.03
N ALA A 315 -20.83 -3.66 -25.22
CA ALA A 315 -21.95 -4.18 -24.44
C ALA A 315 -22.99 -4.93 -25.30
N GLY A 316 -23.42 -6.11 -24.86
CA GLY A 316 -24.52 -6.86 -25.50
C GLY A 316 -24.18 -7.49 -26.86
N THR A 317 -22.93 -7.39 -27.32
CA THR A 317 -22.46 -8.16 -28.47
C THR A 317 -22.43 -9.67 -28.16
N PRO A 318 -22.45 -10.56 -29.17
CA PRO A 318 -22.35 -12.01 -28.94
C PRO A 318 -21.12 -12.41 -28.11
N GLY A 319 -19.98 -11.76 -28.34
CA GLY A 319 -18.77 -11.95 -27.53
C GLY A 319 -18.96 -11.50 -26.07
N ASP A 320 -19.58 -10.35 -25.84
CA ASP A 320 -19.87 -9.87 -24.47
C ASP A 320 -20.84 -10.78 -23.70
N LEU A 321 -21.85 -11.33 -24.38
CA LEU A 321 -22.76 -12.35 -23.82
C LEU A 321 -22.01 -13.64 -23.48
N ARG A 322 -21.07 -14.07 -24.34
CA ARG A 322 -20.25 -15.25 -24.10
C ARG A 322 -19.25 -15.06 -22.97
N ALA A 323 -18.62 -13.89 -22.87
CA ALA A 323 -17.76 -13.51 -21.74
C ALA A 323 -18.52 -13.60 -20.39
N ARG A 324 -19.81 -13.24 -20.37
CA ARG A 324 -20.70 -13.44 -19.20
C ARG A 324 -20.95 -14.92 -18.90
N ALA A 325 -21.18 -15.75 -19.92
CA ALA A 325 -21.40 -17.19 -19.73
C ALA A 325 -20.15 -17.91 -19.17
N ILE A 326 -18.95 -17.55 -19.67
CA ILE A 326 -17.67 -18.05 -19.15
C ILE A 326 -17.52 -17.65 -17.66
N ALA A 327 -17.81 -16.40 -17.30
CA ALA A 327 -17.75 -15.93 -15.92
C ALA A 327 -18.78 -16.61 -14.99
N GLN A 328 -20.01 -16.81 -15.48
CA GLN A 328 -21.10 -17.46 -14.76
C GLN A 328 -20.77 -18.89 -14.34
N LEU A 329 -20.05 -19.62 -15.19
CA LEU A 329 -19.60 -20.98 -14.90
C LEU A 329 -18.25 -20.99 -14.18
N GLY A 330 -17.42 -19.97 -14.39
CA GLY A 330 -16.07 -19.85 -13.84
C GLY A 330 -15.93 -19.32 -12.41
N SER A 331 -16.87 -18.53 -11.89
CA SER A 331 -16.70 -17.92 -10.55
C SER A 331 -18.03 -17.76 -9.79
N PRO A 332 -18.09 -18.10 -8.49
CA PRO A 332 -19.28 -17.91 -7.67
C PRO A 332 -19.42 -16.49 -7.09
N HIS A 333 -18.48 -15.57 -7.39
CA HIS A 333 -18.38 -14.27 -6.72
C HIS A 333 -18.96 -13.13 -7.54
N GLU A 334 -19.71 -12.23 -6.92
CA GLU A 334 -20.35 -11.09 -7.58
C GLU A 334 -19.36 -10.06 -8.15
N GLY A 335 -19.61 -9.63 -9.38
CA GLY A 335 -19.07 -8.42 -10.03
C GLY A 335 -20.11 -7.30 -10.11
N PRO A 336 -19.76 -6.14 -10.71
CA PRO A 336 -20.64 -4.97 -10.75
C PRO A 336 -22.00 -5.27 -11.40
N GLY A 337 -23.07 -5.15 -10.61
CA GLY A 337 -24.44 -5.55 -11.00
C GLY A 337 -24.92 -6.90 -10.45
N GLY A 338 -24.26 -7.47 -9.43
CA GLY A 338 -24.74 -8.65 -8.70
C GLY A 338 -24.65 -9.98 -9.47
N GLY A 339 -23.82 -10.02 -10.51
CA GLY A 339 -23.64 -11.20 -11.38
C GLY A 339 -22.27 -11.88 -11.19
N PRO A 340 -22.16 -13.20 -11.37
CA PRO A 340 -20.92 -13.96 -11.15
C PRO A 340 -19.76 -13.57 -12.09
N GLY A 341 -18.59 -13.30 -11.49
CA GLY A 341 -17.25 -13.32 -12.08
C GLY A 341 -16.91 -12.25 -13.12
N TYR A 342 -17.88 -11.45 -13.56
CA TYR A 342 -17.78 -10.65 -14.77
C TYR A 342 -17.57 -9.16 -14.47
N PHE A 343 -16.62 -8.55 -15.17
CA PHE A 343 -16.38 -7.11 -15.22
C PHE A 343 -16.45 -6.64 -16.67
N ARG A 344 -17.00 -5.45 -16.90
CA ARG A 344 -16.84 -4.75 -18.19
C ARG A 344 -15.90 -3.57 -17.99
N ALA A 345 -14.99 -3.39 -18.93
CA ALA A 345 -14.10 -2.24 -18.95
C ALA A 345 -13.68 -1.88 -20.38
N ASP A 346 -14.10 -0.71 -20.83
CA ASP A 346 -13.80 -0.09 -22.12
C ASP A 346 -12.87 1.12 -22.00
N SER A 347 -12.45 1.48 -20.78
CA SER A 347 -11.48 2.53 -20.47
C SER A 347 -10.38 2.03 -19.53
N LEU A 348 -9.26 2.76 -19.46
CA LEU A 348 -8.15 2.47 -18.55
C LEU A 348 -8.60 2.45 -17.08
N GLU A 349 -9.45 3.40 -16.69
CA GLU A 349 -9.98 3.50 -15.33
C GLU A 349 -10.88 2.30 -14.98
N GLY A 350 -11.76 1.91 -15.90
CA GLY A 350 -12.60 0.72 -15.75
C GLY A 350 -11.77 -0.56 -15.64
N LEU A 351 -10.70 -0.68 -16.44
CA LEU A 351 -9.80 -1.83 -16.42
C LEU A 351 -9.02 -1.90 -15.10
N SER A 352 -8.53 -0.76 -14.62
CA SER A 352 -7.81 -0.66 -13.35
C SER A 352 -8.73 -1.07 -12.19
N LYS A 353 -9.96 -0.52 -12.12
CA LYS A 353 -10.99 -0.89 -11.14
C LYS A 353 -11.39 -2.37 -11.23
N ALA A 354 -11.42 -2.96 -12.42
CA ALA A 354 -11.70 -4.38 -12.61
C ALA A 354 -10.56 -5.26 -12.05
N PHE A 355 -9.31 -4.96 -12.41
CA PHE A 355 -8.14 -5.66 -11.83
C PHE A 355 -8.09 -5.51 -10.31
N ASP A 356 -8.32 -4.30 -9.78
CA ASP A 356 -8.37 -4.04 -8.34
C ASP A 356 -9.40 -4.94 -7.63
N ARG A 357 -10.64 -5.01 -8.12
CA ARG A 357 -11.69 -5.86 -7.54
C ARG A 357 -11.34 -7.35 -7.62
N VAL A 358 -10.77 -7.82 -8.73
CA VAL A 358 -10.34 -9.22 -8.89
C VAL A 358 -9.19 -9.55 -7.96
N ILE A 359 -8.17 -8.70 -7.85
CA ILE A 359 -7.01 -8.92 -6.99
C ILE A 359 -7.43 -8.88 -5.52
N ARG A 360 -8.23 -7.88 -5.10
CA ARG A 360 -8.83 -7.83 -3.76
C ARG A 360 -9.68 -9.07 -3.45
N SER A 361 -10.34 -9.67 -4.46
CA SER A 361 -11.07 -10.93 -4.28
C SER A 361 -10.15 -12.13 -3.94
N ALA A 362 -8.93 -12.15 -4.48
CA ALA A 362 -7.89 -13.12 -4.14
C ALA A 362 -7.28 -12.86 -2.75
N LEU A 363 -7.28 -11.61 -2.30
CA LEU A 363 -6.78 -11.20 -0.98
C LEU A 363 -7.81 -11.37 0.15
N ARG A 364 -9.08 -11.69 -0.17
CA ARG A 364 -10.23 -11.82 0.78
C ARG A 364 -9.90 -12.66 2.01
N GLY A 365 -10.21 -12.10 3.18
CA GLY A 365 -10.00 -12.70 4.49
C GLY A 365 -9.64 -11.66 5.55
N GLN A 366 -9.36 -12.12 6.77
CA GLN A 366 -8.77 -11.30 7.83
C GLN A 366 -7.24 -11.28 7.67
N ARG A 367 -6.62 -10.10 7.75
CA ARG A 367 -5.18 -9.88 7.67
C ARG A 367 -4.73 -8.94 8.78
N SER A 368 -3.65 -9.26 9.47
CA SER A 368 -3.01 -8.36 10.43
C SER A 368 -1.55 -8.73 10.60
N HIS A 369 -0.69 -7.71 10.61
CA HIS A 369 0.70 -7.81 11.06
C HIS A 369 0.89 -7.10 12.41
N THR A 370 -0.21 -6.66 13.04
CA THR A 370 -0.22 -6.01 14.35
C THR A 370 -0.22 -7.06 15.45
N LYS A 371 0.45 -6.76 16.57
CA LYS A 371 0.47 -7.65 17.74
C LYS A 371 -0.78 -7.38 18.59
N PRO A 372 -1.55 -8.41 19.00
CA PRO A 372 -2.66 -8.23 19.93
C PRO A 372 -2.23 -7.50 21.20
N LEU A 373 -2.97 -6.45 21.55
CA LEU A 373 -2.69 -5.65 22.74
C LEU A 373 -3.45 -6.20 23.94
N ALA A 374 -2.74 -6.31 25.07
CA ALA A 374 -3.28 -6.75 26.35
C ALA A 374 -3.25 -5.56 27.34
N ILE A 375 -4.43 -5.08 27.77
CA ILE A 375 -4.52 -3.95 28.72
C ILE A 375 -5.31 -4.32 29.96
N ALA A 376 -4.76 -4.00 31.14
CA ALA A 376 -5.50 -4.11 32.40
C ALA A 376 -6.60 -3.05 32.47
N SER A 377 -7.76 -3.41 33.02
CA SER A 377 -8.84 -2.45 33.30
C SER A 377 -8.43 -1.44 34.38
N THR A 378 -8.80 -0.19 34.20
CA THR A 378 -8.64 0.88 35.18
C THR A 378 -9.91 1.05 36.02
N VAL A 379 -9.83 1.75 37.16
CA VAL A 379 -11.01 2.03 38.00
C VAL A 379 -12.08 2.83 37.23
N ALA A 380 -11.67 3.67 36.28
CA ALA A 380 -12.61 4.41 35.43
C ALA A 380 -13.47 3.49 34.55
N ASP A 381 -12.94 2.33 34.12
CA ASP A 381 -13.58 1.48 33.10
C ASP A 381 -14.80 0.69 33.62
N TYR A 382 -14.91 0.52 34.94
CA TYR A 382 -16.01 -0.20 35.61
C TYR A 382 -16.72 0.59 36.73
N CYS A 383 -16.36 1.86 36.96
CA CYS A 383 -17.03 2.72 37.95
C CYS A 383 -17.77 3.89 37.29
N ASP A 384 -18.95 4.21 37.82
CA ASP A 384 -19.66 5.45 37.49
C ASP A 384 -18.77 6.67 37.73
N ALA A 385 -18.84 7.65 36.82
CA ALA A 385 -18.00 8.86 36.86
C ALA A 385 -18.03 9.60 38.21
N ASN A 386 -19.18 9.57 38.88
CA ASN A 386 -19.44 10.26 40.14
C ASN A 386 -19.07 9.42 41.39
N GLN A 387 -18.52 8.21 41.21
CA GLN A 387 -18.27 7.24 42.29
C GLN A 387 -16.85 6.65 42.25
N ILE A 388 -15.86 7.37 41.74
CA ILE A 388 -14.48 6.89 41.66
C ILE A 388 -13.71 7.23 42.95
N PRO A 389 -13.08 6.25 43.63
CA PRO A 389 -13.07 4.80 43.33
C PRO A 389 -14.28 4.06 43.89
N CYS A 390 -14.81 3.11 43.11
CA CYS A 390 -15.86 2.18 43.54
C CYS A 390 -15.27 0.79 43.87
N ALA A 391 -16.04 -0.06 44.54
CA ALA A 391 -15.67 -1.46 44.72
C ALA A 391 -15.81 -2.21 43.39
N ARG A 392 -14.77 -2.94 42.97
CA ARG A 392 -14.78 -3.72 41.72
C ARG A 392 -15.88 -4.80 41.75
N PRO A 393 -16.80 -4.84 40.77
CA PRO A 393 -17.76 -5.94 40.61
C PRO A 393 -17.09 -7.32 40.46
N ALA A 394 -17.81 -8.40 40.79
CA ALA A 394 -17.26 -9.76 40.72
C ALA A 394 -17.10 -10.28 39.28
N ASP A 395 -17.93 -9.76 38.38
CA ASP A 395 -17.96 -9.93 36.93
C ASP A 395 -17.16 -8.87 36.16
N ALA A 396 -16.52 -7.93 36.87
CA ALA A 396 -15.79 -6.84 36.23
C ALA A 396 -14.70 -7.37 35.28
N VAL A 397 -14.56 -6.67 34.16
CA VAL A 397 -13.42 -6.82 33.27
C VAL A 397 -12.14 -6.56 34.06
N VAL A 398 -11.20 -7.51 34.05
CA VAL A 398 -9.86 -7.35 34.64
C VAL A 398 -8.83 -6.99 33.58
N GLN A 399 -9.07 -7.40 32.34
CA GLN A 399 -8.18 -7.18 31.21
C GLN A 399 -8.97 -7.19 29.90
N TRP A 400 -8.58 -6.35 28.94
CA TRP A 400 -9.04 -6.42 27.55
C TRP A 400 -7.94 -7.02 26.68
N ARG A 401 -8.32 -7.90 25.75
CA ARG A 401 -7.51 -8.23 24.56
C ARG A 401 -8.07 -7.46 23.38
N ILE A 402 -7.26 -6.56 22.82
CA ILE A 402 -7.59 -5.82 21.61
C ILE A 402 -6.84 -6.44 20.43
N ASN A 403 -7.56 -6.87 19.40
CA ASN A 403 -6.97 -7.24 18.11
C ASN A 403 -7.36 -6.17 17.09
N THR A 404 -6.39 -5.64 16.33
CA THR A 404 -6.64 -4.84 15.13
C THR A 404 -6.28 -5.64 13.90
N TYR A 405 -7.12 -5.54 12.88
CA TYR A 405 -6.93 -6.26 11.62
C TYR A 405 -7.67 -5.57 10.47
N SER A 406 -7.33 -5.97 9.26
CA SER A 406 -8.09 -5.64 8.06
C SER A 406 -8.94 -6.81 7.64
N GLU A 407 -10.19 -6.55 7.29
CA GLU A 407 -11.04 -7.47 6.54
C GLU A 407 -11.08 -7.04 5.08
N VAL A 408 -10.63 -7.93 4.19
CA VAL A 408 -10.70 -7.74 2.75
C VAL A 408 -11.99 -8.38 2.25
N ASP A 409 -12.92 -7.59 1.73
CA ASP A 409 -14.20 -8.09 1.21
C ASP A 409 -14.76 -7.23 0.05
N GLY A 410 -15.36 -7.91 -0.94
CA GLY A 410 -16.20 -7.37 -2.03
C GLY A 410 -15.55 -6.41 -3.05
N GLY A 411 -14.60 -5.60 -2.61
CA GLY A 411 -14.03 -4.45 -3.34
C GLY A 411 -13.21 -3.50 -2.46
N GLY A 412 -13.22 -3.64 -1.13
CA GLY A 412 -12.47 -2.80 -0.19
C GLY A 412 -11.64 -3.61 0.81
N MET A 413 -10.64 -2.96 1.41
CA MET A 413 -9.95 -3.42 2.62
C MET A 413 -10.37 -2.50 3.76
N TYR A 414 -10.93 -3.06 4.83
CA TYR A 414 -11.56 -2.29 5.91
C TYR A 414 -10.96 -2.64 7.26
N GLY A 415 -10.66 -1.62 8.08
CA GLY A 415 -10.19 -1.79 9.44
C GLY A 415 -11.25 -2.39 10.35
N ARG A 416 -10.78 -3.16 11.33
CA ARG A 416 -11.57 -3.84 12.36
C ARG A 416 -10.83 -3.71 13.68
N VAL A 417 -11.55 -3.38 14.74
CA VAL A 417 -10.99 -3.37 16.10
C VAL A 417 -11.89 -4.21 16.99
N GLN A 418 -11.37 -5.34 17.42
CA GLN A 418 -12.07 -6.32 18.22
C GLN A 418 -11.54 -6.28 19.66
N ALA A 419 -12.38 -5.88 20.60
CA ALA A 419 -12.10 -6.01 22.03
C ALA A 419 -12.75 -7.26 22.61
N THR A 420 -11.95 -8.10 23.27
CA THR A 420 -12.44 -9.24 24.05
C THR A 420 -12.18 -8.97 25.52
N GLU A 421 -13.25 -8.80 26.29
CA GLU A 421 -13.20 -8.75 27.75
C GLU A 421 -12.64 -10.04 28.33
N MET A 422 -11.82 -9.93 29.37
CA MET A 422 -11.49 -11.04 30.27
C MET A 422 -12.02 -10.70 31.66
N THR A 423 -12.83 -11.58 32.22
CA THR A 423 -13.46 -11.41 33.56
C THR A 423 -13.08 -12.56 34.48
N CYS A 424 -13.28 -12.38 35.79
CA CYS A 424 -13.10 -13.45 36.77
C CYS A 424 -14.36 -14.32 36.97
N ALA A 425 -15.28 -14.35 35.99
CA ALA A 425 -16.56 -15.03 36.10
C ALA A 425 -16.42 -16.53 36.43
N VAL A 426 -17.10 -16.93 37.50
CA VAL A 426 -17.13 -18.32 37.98
C VAL A 426 -18.30 -19.03 37.31
N ASP A 427 -18.04 -20.09 36.54
CA ASP A 427 -19.12 -20.99 36.14
C ASP A 427 -19.61 -21.70 37.42
N GLY A 428 -20.92 -21.97 37.53
CA GLY A 428 -21.57 -22.42 38.77
C GLY A 428 -21.14 -23.80 39.33
N GLU A 429 -20.04 -24.37 38.86
CA GLU A 429 -19.51 -25.69 39.24
C GLU A 429 -18.09 -25.67 39.83
N ASP A 430 -17.39 -24.52 39.92
CA ASP A 430 -15.97 -24.51 40.27
C ASP A 430 -15.67 -24.51 41.79
N ASN A 431 -14.77 -25.41 42.20
CA ASN A 431 -14.65 -25.93 43.57
C ASN A 431 -13.71 -25.09 44.45
N GLY A 432 -13.98 -23.79 44.58
CA GLY A 432 -13.23 -22.90 45.49
C GLY A 432 -11.77 -22.63 45.08
N ARG A 433 -11.45 -22.80 43.80
CA ARG A 433 -10.17 -22.34 43.21
C ARG A 433 -10.26 -20.85 42.87
N PRO A 434 -9.15 -20.09 42.87
CA PRO A 434 -9.14 -18.75 42.29
C PRO A 434 -9.54 -18.82 40.82
N GLY A 435 -10.58 -18.08 40.43
CA GLY A 435 -11.06 -18.07 39.05
C GLY A 435 -10.00 -17.54 38.10
N ALA A 436 -9.53 -18.38 37.18
CA ALA A 436 -8.68 -17.92 36.08
C ALA A 436 -9.49 -16.97 35.18
N PRO A 437 -8.91 -15.86 34.67
CA PRO A 437 -9.61 -14.97 33.76
C PRO A 437 -10.14 -15.72 32.54
N LYS A 438 -11.43 -15.57 32.25
CA LYS A 438 -12.08 -16.16 31.07
C LYS A 438 -12.47 -15.07 30.07
N PRO A 439 -12.28 -15.31 28.76
CA PRO A 439 -12.73 -14.37 27.75
C PRO A 439 -14.28 -14.37 27.65
N SER A 440 -14.86 -13.21 27.35
CA SER A 440 -16.26 -13.11 26.95
C SER A 440 -16.53 -13.94 25.69
N LEU A 441 -17.72 -14.54 25.61
CA LEU A 441 -18.20 -15.26 24.42
C LEU A 441 -18.57 -14.32 23.26
N THR A 442 -18.74 -13.03 23.53
CA THR A 442 -19.11 -12.02 22.54
C THR A 442 -18.14 -10.85 22.64
N PRO A 443 -17.25 -10.66 21.64
CA PRO A 443 -16.35 -9.51 21.60
C PRO A 443 -17.12 -8.25 21.19
N VAL A 444 -16.60 -7.08 21.58
CA VAL A 444 -17.07 -5.78 21.08
C VAL A 444 -16.34 -5.46 19.77
N LEU A 445 -17.09 -5.19 18.71
CA LEU A 445 -16.60 -4.78 17.40
C LEU A 445 -16.76 -3.27 17.24
N TYR A 446 -15.66 -2.52 17.22
CA TYR A 446 -15.71 -1.05 17.30
C TYR A 446 -16.29 -0.45 16.03
N GLU A 447 -16.07 -1.07 14.87
CA GLU A 447 -16.66 -0.69 13.60
C GLU A 447 -18.20 -0.80 13.60
N GLU A 448 -18.79 -1.74 14.36
CA GLU A 448 -20.24 -1.84 14.52
C GLU A 448 -20.78 -0.73 15.43
N VAL A 449 -20.07 -0.42 16.52
CA VAL A 449 -20.40 0.71 17.40
C VAL A 449 -20.36 2.01 16.59
N LEU A 450 -19.29 2.24 15.84
CA LEU A 450 -19.08 3.37 14.95
C LEU A 450 -20.14 3.48 13.84
N ALA A 451 -20.51 2.38 13.19
CA ALA A 451 -21.55 2.37 12.15
C ALA A 451 -22.93 2.80 12.67
N ASN A 452 -23.18 2.64 13.98
CA ASN A 452 -24.42 3.05 14.65
C ASN A 452 -24.32 4.45 15.32
N GLN A 453 -23.22 5.18 15.19
CA GLN A 453 -23.08 6.53 15.76
C GLN A 453 -23.76 7.59 14.90
N ALA A 454 -24.77 8.27 15.45
CA ALA A 454 -25.45 9.39 14.80
C ALA A 454 -24.56 10.64 14.70
N SER A 455 -23.84 10.99 15.76
CA SER A 455 -22.97 12.18 15.82
C SER A 455 -21.83 12.08 14.78
N PRO A 456 -21.43 13.17 14.10
CA PRO A 456 -20.24 13.19 13.23
C PRO A 456 -18.98 12.69 13.94
N ARG A 457 -17.99 12.22 13.17
CA ARG A 457 -16.64 12.02 13.71
C ARG A 457 -16.08 13.35 14.24
N ARG A 458 -15.13 13.26 15.17
CA ARG A 458 -14.34 14.38 15.67
C ARG A 458 -12.92 14.22 15.15
N THR A 459 -12.48 15.13 14.30
CA THR A 459 -11.17 15.05 13.66
C THR A 459 -10.35 16.30 13.95
N ILE A 460 -9.08 16.10 14.28
CA ILE A 460 -8.08 17.15 14.50
C ILE A 460 -6.89 16.97 13.54
N SER A 461 -6.18 18.07 13.27
CA SER A 461 -4.94 18.13 12.49
C SER A 461 -4.03 19.20 13.12
N THR A 462 -2.74 19.24 12.77
CA THR A 462 -1.98 20.50 12.89
C THR A 462 -2.54 21.53 11.91
N ASP A 463 -2.52 22.82 12.28
CA ASP A 463 -2.75 23.92 11.33
C ASP A 463 -1.51 24.06 10.41
N PRO A 464 -1.64 24.00 9.07
CA PRO A 464 -0.50 24.17 8.16
C PRO A 464 0.07 25.59 8.14
N LEU A 465 -0.61 26.57 8.76
CA LEU A 465 -0.14 27.95 8.88
C LEU A 465 0.46 28.26 10.25
N ASN A 466 0.39 27.33 11.21
CA ASN A 466 0.91 27.50 12.56
C ASN A 466 1.15 26.12 13.22
N ASP A 467 2.39 25.65 13.18
CA ASP A 467 2.75 24.26 13.51
C ASP A 467 2.42 23.85 14.97
N ASP A 468 2.38 24.83 15.89
CA ASP A 468 2.03 24.64 17.32
C ASP A 468 0.50 24.66 17.60
N ALA A 469 -0.33 24.86 16.58
CA ALA A 469 -1.78 25.00 16.71
C ALA A 469 -2.55 23.77 16.22
N LEU A 470 -3.56 23.39 17.01
CA LEU A 470 -4.52 22.34 16.67
C LEU A 470 -5.68 22.91 15.86
N PHE A 471 -5.89 22.35 14.68
CA PHE A 471 -6.96 22.68 13.75
C PHE A 471 -8.10 21.67 13.85
N VAL A 472 -9.36 22.15 13.91
CA VAL A 472 -10.53 21.27 13.98
C VAL A 472 -11.16 21.04 12.61
N VAL A 473 -11.18 19.78 12.24
CA VAL A 473 -11.60 19.31 10.93
C VAL A 473 -13.09 18.92 10.94
N THR A 474 -13.56 18.17 11.94
CA THR A 474 -14.96 17.74 12.10
C THR A 474 -15.37 17.71 13.59
N GLY A 475 -16.68 17.73 13.88
CA GLY A 475 -17.21 17.37 15.19
C GLY A 475 -17.09 18.39 16.33
N ALA A 476 -16.73 19.64 16.05
CA ALA A 476 -16.82 20.75 17.01
C ALA A 476 -17.91 21.77 16.62
N ALA A 477 -18.10 22.78 17.48
CA ALA A 477 -19.05 23.88 17.24
C ALA A 477 -18.71 24.72 15.98
N MET A 478 -17.42 24.74 15.59
CA MET A 478 -16.92 25.32 14.34
C MET A 478 -15.93 24.31 13.73
N PRO A 479 -16.37 23.45 12.79
CA PRO A 479 -15.52 22.47 12.12
C PRO A 479 -15.29 22.79 10.63
N MET A 480 -14.13 22.44 10.06
CA MET A 480 -13.84 22.65 8.63
C MET A 480 -14.83 21.96 7.70
N PHE A 481 -15.23 20.75 8.04
CA PHE A 481 -16.26 20.00 7.35
C PHE A 481 -17.44 19.74 8.29
N ASN A 482 -18.64 19.97 7.78
CA ASN A 482 -19.88 19.61 8.46
C ASN A 482 -20.12 18.09 8.42
N GLY A 483 -21.16 17.61 9.12
CA GLY A 483 -21.48 16.17 9.21
C GLY A 483 -21.86 15.48 7.90
N TRP A 484 -22.10 16.26 6.83
CA TRP A 484 -22.40 15.79 5.47
C TRP A 484 -21.21 15.97 4.52
N GLY A 485 -20.02 16.34 5.02
CA GLY A 485 -18.80 16.51 4.24
C GLY A 485 -18.68 17.81 3.45
N GLY A 486 -19.66 18.71 3.52
CA GLY A 486 -19.54 20.07 2.96
C GLY A 486 -18.70 20.98 3.86
N LEU A 487 -18.14 22.06 3.30
CA LEU A 487 -17.37 23.05 4.08
C LEU A 487 -18.21 23.74 5.16
N GLY A 488 -17.57 24.05 6.29
CA GLY A 488 -18.12 24.85 7.38
C GLY A 488 -18.00 26.35 7.13
N GLY A 489 -18.85 27.15 7.80
CA GLY A 489 -19.06 28.57 7.46
C GLY A 489 -18.01 29.59 7.92
N LEU A 490 -16.77 29.19 8.28
CA LEU A 490 -15.78 30.12 8.88
C LEU A 490 -14.32 29.93 8.41
N TYR A 491 -14.06 29.17 7.34
CA TYR A 491 -12.69 28.84 6.90
C TYR A 491 -12.25 29.69 5.72
N ASN A 492 -10.96 30.06 5.70
CA ASN A 492 -10.40 30.75 4.55
C ASN A 492 -9.95 29.74 3.48
N VAL A 493 -10.07 30.13 2.21
CA VAL A 493 -9.72 29.28 1.05
C VAL A 493 -8.25 28.85 1.09
N ALA A 494 -7.34 29.70 1.57
CA ALA A 494 -5.91 29.41 1.61
C ALA A 494 -5.55 28.27 2.58
N GLN A 495 -6.27 28.10 3.70
CA GLN A 495 -6.08 26.97 4.61
C GLN A 495 -6.55 25.65 4.00
N VAL A 496 -7.71 25.67 3.33
CA VAL A 496 -8.25 24.48 2.63
C VAL A 496 -7.31 24.08 1.48
N ASP A 497 -6.84 25.04 0.70
CA ASP A 497 -5.86 24.82 -0.37
C ASP A 497 -4.51 24.31 0.17
N ALA A 498 -3.98 24.92 1.24
CA ALA A 498 -2.70 24.53 1.84
C ALA A 498 -2.68 23.11 2.43
N MET A 499 -3.81 22.62 2.99
CA MET A 499 -3.90 21.22 3.43
C MET A 499 -4.13 20.27 2.26
N THR A 500 -5.09 20.59 1.39
CA THR A 500 -5.66 19.58 0.48
C THR A 500 -5.00 19.57 -0.90
N GLY A 501 -4.38 20.67 -1.32
CA GLY A 501 -3.96 20.90 -2.72
C GLY A 501 -5.12 21.00 -3.72
N ILE A 502 -6.37 21.00 -3.24
CA ILE A 502 -7.57 21.11 -4.06
C ILE A 502 -8.01 22.58 -4.05
N GLY A 503 -7.52 23.35 -5.02
CA GLY A 503 -7.87 24.77 -5.15
C GLY A 503 -9.38 25.00 -5.21
N ALA A 504 -9.92 25.73 -4.23
CA ALA A 504 -11.34 26.08 -4.23
C ALA A 504 -11.63 27.14 -5.30
N ASP A 505 -12.65 26.93 -6.12
CA ASP A 505 -13.06 27.89 -7.15
C ASP A 505 -13.59 29.19 -6.50
N PRO A 506 -12.92 30.35 -6.70
CA PRO A 506 -13.37 31.62 -6.12
C PRO A 506 -14.68 32.16 -6.72
N LEU A 507 -15.21 31.55 -7.79
CA LEU A 507 -16.32 32.09 -8.58
C LEU A 507 -17.70 31.55 -8.20
N GLN A 508 -17.82 30.52 -7.36
CA GLN A 508 -19.11 30.05 -6.81
C GLN A 508 -19.43 30.67 -5.44
N ASN A 509 -19.34 32.00 -5.36
CA ASN A 509 -19.87 32.75 -4.22
C ASN A 509 -21.39 32.72 -4.26
N GLY A 510 -22.00 31.98 -3.33
CA GLY A 510 -23.39 32.22 -2.95
C GLY A 510 -23.56 33.64 -2.40
N ALA A 511 -24.80 34.13 -2.34
CA ALA A 511 -25.11 35.50 -1.92
C ALA A 511 -24.61 35.90 -0.51
N ASP A 512 -24.24 34.90 0.30
CA ASP A 512 -23.78 35.04 1.69
C ASP A 512 -22.25 35.03 1.84
N GLY A 513 -21.48 34.98 0.74
CA GLY A 513 -20.01 35.04 0.77
C GLY A 513 -19.29 33.76 1.21
N VAL A 514 -20.02 32.64 1.27
CA VAL A 514 -19.46 31.29 1.45
C VAL A 514 -19.34 30.62 0.07
N ALA A 515 -18.20 30.00 -0.20
CA ALA A 515 -18.00 29.22 -1.42
C ALA A 515 -18.89 27.96 -1.39
N ALA A 516 -19.80 27.84 -2.35
CA ALA A 516 -20.64 26.67 -2.49
C ALA A 516 -19.89 25.60 -3.31
N LEU A 517 -19.77 24.39 -2.75
CA LEU A 517 -19.35 23.21 -3.52
C LEU A 517 -20.55 22.70 -4.33
N PRO A 518 -20.36 22.16 -5.55
CA PRO A 518 -21.45 21.54 -6.31
C PRO A 518 -22.07 20.35 -5.56
N ASP A 519 -23.39 20.39 -5.34
CA ASP A 519 -24.10 19.41 -4.49
C ASP A 519 -24.02 17.93 -4.97
N HIS A 520 -23.59 17.68 -6.21
CA HIS A 520 -23.76 16.38 -6.89
C HIS A 520 -22.53 15.88 -7.68
N ASP A 521 -21.31 16.31 -7.35
CA ASP A 521 -20.08 15.69 -7.86
C ASP A 521 -19.27 15.04 -6.70
N PRO A 522 -19.13 13.70 -6.65
CA PRO A 522 -18.39 12.99 -5.61
C PRO A 522 -16.86 13.06 -5.81
N THR A 523 -16.34 14.15 -6.35
CA THR A 523 -14.91 14.39 -6.56
C THR A 523 -14.41 15.61 -5.77
N GLY A 524 -13.13 15.62 -5.42
CA GLY A 524 -12.52 16.72 -4.67
C GLY A 524 -12.95 16.80 -3.19
N GLN A 525 -13.23 18.01 -2.71
CA GLN A 525 -13.34 18.31 -1.27
C GLN A 525 -14.54 17.65 -0.57
N LEU A 526 -15.68 17.46 -1.26
CA LEU A 526 -16.86 16.81 -0.68
C LEU A 526 -16.61 15.33 -0.35
N ALA A 527 -15.95 14.61 -1.26
CA ALA A 527 -15.57 13.21 -1.05
C ALA A 527 -14.61 13.06 0.14
N MET A 528 -13.65 13.98 0.26
CA MET A 528 -12.75 14.05 1.41
C MET A 528 -13.50 14.36 2.71
N GLY A 529 -14.42 15.32 2.71
CA GLY A 529 -15.26 15.63 3.88
C GLY A 529 -16.14 14.45 4.32
N LEU A 530 -16.69 13.67 3.38
CA LEU A 530 -17.44 12.45 3.67
C LEU A 530 -16.54 11.35 4.27
N LYS A 531 -15.32 11.19 3.72
CA LYS A 531 -14.28 10.30 4.22
C LYS A 531 -13.84 10.64 5.65
N LEU A 532 -13.61 11.91 5.96
CA LEU A 532 -13.32 12.41 7.31
C LEU A 532 -14.47 12.12 8.30
N ASN A 533 -15.72 12.14 7.82
CA ASN A 533 -16.89 11.73 8.60
C ASN A 533 -17.11 10.21 8.67
N GLY A 534 -16.32 9.41 7.93
CA GLY A 534 -16.27 7.95 8.01
C GLY A 534 -16.94 7.19 6.86
N TYR A 535 -17.39 7.85 5.79
CA TYR A 535 -18.08 7.20 4.67
C TYR A 535 -17.10 6.85 3.53
N PHE A 536 -16.89 5.55 3.26
CA PHE A 536 -15.85 5.04 2.33
C PHE A 536 -16.33 4.02 1.30
N GLY A 537 -15.90 4.20 0.04
CA GLY A 537 -16.04 3.22 -1.05
C GLY A 537 -17.50 2.84 -1.38
N ASP A 538 -17.70 1.71 -2.07
CA ASP A 538 -19.03 1.20 -2.45
C ASP A 538 -19.99 1.01 -1.24
N ARG A 539 -19.46 0.87 -0.01
CA ARG A 539 -20.24 0.76 1.26
C ARG A 539 -20.57 2.11 1.91
N GLY A 540 -19.86 3.16 1.51
CA GLY A 540 -20.10 4.55 1.86
C GLY A 540 -20.91 5.32 0.81
N LEU A 541 -21.25 4.68 -0.32
CA LEU A 541 -22.34 5.14 -1.16
C LEU A 541 -23.67 4.82 -0.46
N PRO A 542 -24.68 5.71 -0.53
CA PRO A 542 -26.02 5.38 -0.07
C PRO A 542 -26.55 4.17 -0.86
N ASP A 543 -27.09 3.17 -0.15
CA ASP A 543 -27.79 2.06 -0.77
C ASP A 543 -29.13 2.53 -1.42
N GLU A 544 -29.91 1.61 -1.99
CA GLU A 544 -31.25 1.94 -2.55
C GLU A 544 -32.24 2.51 -1.51
N ARG A 545 -31.87 2.55 -0.23
CA ARG A 545 -32.64 3.12 0.90
C ARG A 545 -32.04 4.42 1.42
N GLY A 546 -30.86 4.83 0.94
CA GLY A 546 -30.17 6.05 1.34
C GLY A 546 -29.09 5.87 2.42
N GLU A 547 -28.79 4.65 2.87
CA GLU A 547 -27.92 4.42 4.04
C GLU A 547 -26.47 4.09 3.65
N ALA A 548 -25.58 5.08 3.74
CA ALA A 548 -24.14 4.88 3.72
C ALA A 548 -23.64 4.44 5.12
N ARG A 549 -22.89 3.35 5.22
CA ARG A 549 -22.35 2.88 6.52
C ARG A 549 -20.95 3.41 6.78
N ARG A 550 -20.71 3.92 7.99
CA ARG A 550 -19.37 4.33 8.40
C ARG A 550 -18.45 3.13 8.55
N GLN A 551 -17.18 3.29 8.17
CA GLN A 551 -16.15 2.26 8.21
C GLN A 551 -14.80 2.85 8.66
N LEU A 552 -13.82 1.98 8.88
CA LEU A 552 -12.41 2.31 9.09
C LEU A 552 -11.60 1.92 7.85
N GLY A 553 -10.58 2.70 7.51
CA GLY A 553 -9.55 2.29 6.57
C GLY A 553 -8.79 1.06 7.06
N ALA A 554 -8.10 0.36 6.15
CA ALA A 554 -7.39 -0.88 6.48
C ALA A 554 -6.33 -0.68 7.59
N MET A 555 -6.27 -1.62 8.53
CA MET A 555 -5.28 -1.70 9.61
C MET A 555 -4.42 -2.95 9.36
N LEU A 556 -3.23 -2.78 8.75
CA LEU A 556 -2.34 -3.89 8.37
C LEU A 556 -1.04 -3.88 9.17
N ASP A 557 -0.22 -2.83 8.99
CA ASP A 557 1.17 -2.75 9.47
C ASP A 557 1.36 -1.76 10.64
N GLY A 558 0.29 -1.06 11.01
CA GLY A 558 0.24 -0.07 12.07
C GLY A 558 0.43 -0.65 13.47
N ASP A 559 0.68 0.23 14.44
CA ASP A 559 0.60 -0.14 15.84
C ASP A 559 -0.80 0.07 16.40
N THR A 560 -1.08 -0.68 17.47
CA THR A 560 -2.23 -0.43 18.34
C THR A 560 -1.68 -0.21 19.73
N VAL A 561 -1.80 1.02 20.20
CA VAL A 561 -1.30 1.45 21.50
C VAL A 561 -2.47 1.78 22.42
N ALA A 562 -2.26 1.74 23.72
CA ALA A 562 -3.29 2.11 24.67
C ALA A 562 -2.79 3.11 25.71
N LEU A 563 -3.56 4.17 25.86
CA LEU A 563 -3.39 5.12 26.94
C LEU A 563 -4.19 4.66 28.16
N ARG A 564 -3.46 4.09 29.11
CA ARG A 564 -3.96 3.60 30.40
C ARG A 564 -3.90 4.69 31.48
N VAL A 565 -4.29 4.33 32.70
CA VAL A 565 -3.90 5.11 33.90
C VAL A 565 -2.39 4.98 34.09
N PRO A 566 -1.67 6.09 34.39
CA PRO A 566 -0.23 6.08 34.62
C PRO A 566 0.18 5.09 35.72
N ASP A 567 1.30 4.40 35.52
CA ASP A 567 1.87 3.46 36.51
C ASP A 567 3.40 3.43 36.38
N LEU A 568 4.03 4.52 36.80
CA LEU A 568 5.49 4.70 36.87
C LEU A 568 6.04 4.35 38.27
N GLY A 569 5.17 4.04 39.24
CA GLY A 569 5.56 3.68 40.61
C GLY A 569 6.28 4.76 41.42
N LEU A 570 6.29 6.03 40.97
CA LEU A 570 7.10 7.09 41.57
C LEU A 570 6.51 7.61 42.89
N ALA A 571 7.30 7.59 43.95
CA ALA A 571 6.95 8.16 45.26
C ALA A 571 7.11 9.70 45.32
N LEU A 572 6.61 10.41 44.29
CA LEU A 572 6.68 11.86 44.17
C LEU A 572 5.28 12.49 44.35
N PRO A 573 5.11 13.58 45.13
CA PRO A 573 3.81 14.22 45.31
C PRO A 573 3.17 14.71 44.02
N SER A 574 3.98 15.28 43.11
CA SER A 574 3.61 15.70 41.75
C SER A 574 3.04 14.53 40.93
N TYR A 575 3.73 13.39 40.94
CA TYR A 575 3.30 12.19 40.24
C TYR A 575 2.01 11.62 40.83
N GLN A 576 1.89 11.56 42.16
CA GLN A 576 0.68 11.05 42.83
C GLN A 576 -0.54 11.93 42.54
N ALA A 577 -0.37 13.26 42.50
CA ALA A 577 -1.43 14.19 42.10
C ALA A 577 -1.84 14.01 40.63
N TYR A 578 -0.87 13.81 39.74
CA TYR A 578 -1.11 13.46 38.33
C TYR A 578 -1.86 12.14 38.20
N GLU A 579 -1.40 11.07 38.84
CA GLU A 579 -2.01 9.74 38.81
C GLU A 579 -3.45 9.78 39.31
N VAL A 580 -3.72 10.44 40.44
CA VAL A 580 -5.08 10.64 40.98
C VAL A 580 -5.99 11.38 39.98
N THR A 581 -5.46 12.36 39.25
CA THR A 581 -6.22 13.07 38.20
C THR A 581 -6.51 12.15 37.01
N GLN A 582 -5.50 11.38 36.57
CA GLN A 582 -5.64 10.48 35.42
C GLN A 582 -6.42 9.19 35.70
N ARG A 583 -6.61 8.80 36.97
CA ARG A 583 -7.55 7.72 37.37
C ARG A 583 -9.00 7.99 36.93
N ALA A 584 -9.35 9.23 36.57
CA ALA A 584 -10.64 9.56 35.99
C ALA A 584 -10.70 9.37 34.47
N ARG A 585 -9.60 9.12 33.76
CA ARG A 585 -9.57 8.85 32.32
C ARG A 585 -9.93 7.38 32.06
N LEU A 586 -10.91 7.14 31.18
CA LEU A 586 -11.17 5.78 30.66
C LEU A 586 -9.97 5.30 29.86
N SER A 587 -9.72 3.99 29.84
CA SER A 587 -8.68 3.40 29.00
C SER A 587 -8.98 3.70 27.52
N LEU A 588 -8.01 4.27 26.82
CA LEU A 588 -8.13 4.60 25.40
C LEU A 588 -7.24 3.69 24.56
N VAL A 589 -7.67 3.37 23.35
CA VAL A 589 -6.93 2.62 22.34
C VAL A 589 -6.75 3.51 21.12
N ALA A 590 -5.52 3.65 20.62
CA ALA A 590 -5.23 4.36 19.38
C ALA A 590 -4.66 3.40 18.33
N ALA A 591 -5.12 3.54 17.08
CA ALA A 591 -4.66 2.76 15.92
C ALA A 591 -4.67 3.61 14.65
N GLY A 592 -3.62 3.51 13.84
CA GLY A 592 -3.56 4.08 12.49
C GLY A 592 -4.35 3.25 11.49
N ALA A 593 -4.93 3.90 10.48
CA ALA A 593 -5.70 3.26 9.42
C ALA A 593 -5.45 3.89 8.05
N ARG A 594 -5.58 3.06 6.99
CA ARG A 594 -5.41 3.45 5.57
C ARG A 594 -6.56 4.31 5.00
N ASP A 595 -7.20 5.08 5.85
CA ASP A 595 -8.04 6.22 5.51
C ASP A 595 -7.34 7.57 5.80
N GLY A 596 -6.12 7.54 6.36
CA GLY A 596 -5.32 8.73 6.64
C GLY A 596 -5.46 9.25 8.06
N MET A 597 -6.00 8.43 8.98
CA MET A 597 -6.31 8.84 10.35
C MET A 597 -5.67 7.91 11.40
N VAL A 598 -5.29 8.49 12.55
CA VAL A 598 -5.18 7.73 13.82
C VAL A 598 -6.52 7.83 14.53
N HIS A 599 -7.21 6.71 14.69
CA HIS A 599 -8.45 6.65 15.46
C HIS A 599 -8.17 6.40 16.92
N VAL A 600 -8.84 7.16 17.80
CA VAL A 600 -8.78 6.97 19.25
C VAL A 600 -10.15 6.54 19.76
N PHE A 601 -10.21 5.34 20.32
CA PHE A 601 -11.41 4.72 20.85
C PHE A 601 -11.35 4.56 22.37
N ARG A 602 -12.50 4.43 23.01
CA ARG A 602 -12.59 3.84 24.34
C ARG A 602 -12.33 2.34 24.27
N ALA A 603 -11.57 1.82 25.23
CA ALA A 603 -11.33 0.39 25.38
C ALA A 603 -12.59 -0.40 25.78
N ASN A 604 -13.52 0.24 26.51
CA ASN A 604 -14.60 -0.47 27.18
C ASN A 604 -15.88 -0.65 26.37
N ASP A 605 -16.18 0.25 25.43
CA ASP A 605 -17.37 0.18 24.59
C ASP A 605 -17.09 0.43 23.10
N GLY A 606 -15.82 0.49 22.69
CA GLY A 606 -15.42 0.71 21.29
C GLY A 606 -15.78 2.06 20.72
N ARG A 607 -16.20 3.02 21.54
CA ARG A 607 -16.66 4.31 21.07
C ARG A 607 -15.50 5.20 20.63
N GLU A 608 -15.48 5.59 19.35
CA GLU A 608 -14.53 6.58 18.81
C GLU A 608 -14.70 7.93 19.51
N ILE A 609 -13.66 8.41 20.19
CA ILE A 609 -13.66 9.69 20.91
C ILE A 609 -13.15 10.82 20.02
N PHE A 610 -12.14 10.58 19.19
CA PHE A 610 -11.71 11.47 18.09
C PHE A 610 -10.71 10.72 17.21
N ASN A 611 -10.29 11.35 16.12
CA ASN A 611 -9.18 10.91 15.30
C ASN A 611 -8.27 12.08 14.88
N ILE A 612 -7.03 11.75 14.49
CA ILE A 612 -5.98 12.69 14.12
C ILE A 612 -5.65 12.48 12.65
N VAL A 613 -5.55 13.56 11.88
CA VAL A 613 -5.00 13.57 10.51
C VAL A 613 -3.63 14.23 10.53
N PRO A 614 -2.55 13.48 10.32
CA PRO A 614 -1.22 14.06 10.13
C PRO A 614 -1.12 14.83 8.81
N ARG A 615 -0.24 15.82 8.76
CA ARG A 615 -0.08 16.76 7.63
C ARG A 615 0.12 16.05 6.29
N ALA A 616 1.01 15.06 6.24
CA ALA A 616 1.31 14.34 4.99
C ALA A 616 0.16 13.45 4.48
N ALA A 617 -0.83 13.10 5.32
CA ALA A 617 -1.96 12.30 4.88
C ALA A 617 -2.92 13.09 3.97
N TRP A 618 -3.07 14.40 4.22
CA TRP A 618 -4.04 15.27 3.52
C TRP A 618 -3.92 15.25 2.00
N GLY A 619 -2.71 15.37 1.46
CA GLY A 619 -2.46 15.38 0.01
C GLY A 619 -2.87 14.09 -0.72
N ARG A 620 -3.13 13.01 0.04
CA ARG A 620 -3.62 11.71 -0.47
C ARG A 620 -5.02 11.36 0.03
N MET A 621 -5.75 12.27 0.68
CA MET A 621 -7.09 11.97 1.20
C MET A 621 -8.15 11.81 0.12
N ALA A 622 -7.97 12.41 -1.06
CA ALA A 622 -8.83 12.17 -2.22
C ALA A 622 -8.68 10.77 -2.84
N GLU A 623 -7.64 10.01 -2.47
CA GLU A 623 -7.42 8.63 -2.93
C GLU A 623 -8.40 7.66 -2.24
N ALA A 624 -8.72 6.54 -2.92
CA ALA A 624 -9.69 5.56 -2.41
C ALA A 624 -9.26 4.91 -1.08
N GLU A 625 -7.95 4.69 -0.92
CA GLU A 625 -7.27 4.37 0.33
C GLU A 625 -6.14 5.41 0.48
N THR A 626 -5.96 5.96 1.67
CA THR A 626 -4.84 6.87 1.95
C THR A 626 -3.78 6.05 2.66
N PRO A 627 -2.54 5.94 2.14
CA PRO A 627 -1.55 4.95 2.59
C PRO A 627 -0.91 5.25 3.97
N MET A 628 -1.71 5.53 4.99
CA MET A 628 -1.26 5.66 6.37
C MET A 628 -1.39 4.33 7.11
N ASP A 629 -0.30 3.87 7.72
CA ASP A 629 -0.34 2.71 8.62
C ASP A 629 -0.31 3.12 10.10
N GLY A 630 0.34 4.24 10.43
CA GLY A 630 0.49 4.70 11.82
C GLY A 630 1.33 3.74 12.68
N PRO A 631 2.66 3.73 12.54
CA PRO A 631 3.55 3.30 13.62
C PRO A 631 3.42 4.27 14.82
N LEU A 632 2.98 3.79 15.98
CA LEU A 632 2.59 4.60 17.15
C LEU A 632 3.32 4.18 18.42
N ASP A 633 3.51 5.13 19.35
CA ASP A 633 3.94 4.90 20.73
C ASP A 633 3.21 5.86 21.68
N VAL A 634 3.03 5.48 22.95
CA VAL A 634 2.34 6.31 23.93
C VAL A 634 2.95 6.13 25.32
N ALA A 635 3.28 7.24 25.99
CA ALA A 635 3.89 7.20 27.32
C ALA A 635 3.50 8.41 28.18
N ASP A 636 3.55 8.23 29.49
CA ASP A 636 3.53 9.31 30.47
C ASP A 636 4.97 9.80 30.71
N VAL A 637 5.22 11.07 30.42
CA VAL A 637 6.55 11.69 30.47
C VAL A 637 6.55 12.98 31.30
N VAL A 638 7.70 13.36 31.84
CA VAL A 638 7.96 14.74 32.28
C VAL A 638 8.58 15.50 31.10
N PRO A 639 7.96 16.56 30.53
CA PRO A 639 8.48 17.27 29.36
C PRO A 639 9.89 17.81 29.54
N CYS A 640 10.17 18.45 30.67
CA CYS A 640 11.46 19.06 30.97
C CYS A 640 11.67 19.14 32.49
N ARG A 641 12.92 18.95 32.94
CA ARG A 641 13.38 19.27 34.30
C ARG A 641 14.84 19.72 34.29
N THR A 642 15.18 20.76 35.06
CA THR A 642 16.56 21.26 35.16
C THR A 642 17.40 20.45 36.15
N ILE A 643 18.69 20.29 35.85
CA ILE A 643 19.73 19.67 36.68
C ILE A 643 20.42 20.77 37.50
N GLY A 644 20.21 20.77 38.81
CA GLY A 644 20.74 21.80 39.72
C GLY A 644 19.64 22.69 40.32
N GLU A 645 20.01 23.76 40.99
CA GLU A 645 19.07 24.69 41.62
C GLU A 645 18.58 25.77 40.64
N GLY A 646 17.30 26.14 40.69
CA GLY A 646 16.78 27.34 40.03
C GLY A 646 16.35 27.20 38.58
N GLY A 647 15.74 26.06 38.19
CA GLY A 647 15.12 25.88 36.88
C GLY A 647 13.95 26.85 36.61
N PRO A 648 13.61 27.14 35.33
CA PRO A 648 12.46 27.97 34.98
C PRO A 648 11.13 27.25 35.26
N ALA A 649 10.02 27.99 35.28
CA ALA A 649 8.72 27.48 35.75
C ALA A 649 8.11 26.35 34.88
N ASP A 650 8.51 26.30 33.60
CA ASP A 650 8.17 25.29 32.59
C ASP A 650 9.14 24.09 32.58
N CYS A 651 10.34 24.24 33.14
CA CYS A 651 11.35 23.18 33.31
C CYS A 651 11.92 23.16 34.74
N PRO A 652 11.09 22.89 35.77
CA PRO A 652 11.50 23.03 37.16
C PRO A 652 12.58 22.03 37.58
N SER A 653 13.46 22.44 38.50
CA SER A 653 14.41 21.55 39.17
C SER A 653 13.71 20.61 40.16
N GLU A 654 12.86 21.17 41.01
CA GLU A 654 12.30 20.47 42.17
C GLU A 654 11.29 19.37 41.77
N PRO A 655 11.46 18.12 42.23
CA PRO A 655 10.59 17.00 41.85
C PRO A 655 9.10 17.20 42.18
N GLU A 656 8.80 17.93 43.24
CA GLU A 656 7.45 18.32 43.66
C GLU A 656 6.72 19.23 42.66
N ASN A 657 7.44 19.88 41.75
CA ASN A 657 6.89 20.77 40.72
C ASN A 657 6.93 20.17 39.31
N TRP A 658 7.50 18.96 39.11
CA TRP A 658 7.53 18.31 37.80
C TRP A 658 6.13 18.07 37.25
N GLN A 659 5.90 18.51 36.01
CA GLN A 659 4.62 18.35 35.32
C GLN A 659 4.65 17.05 34.51
N PHE A 660 3.76 16.12 34.82
CA PHE A 660 3.61 14.88 34.06
C PHE A 660 2.57 15.06 32.95
N GLN A 661 2.84 14.49 31.78
CA GLN A 661 1.98 14.57 30.60
C GLN A 661 1.95 13.25 29.86
N ALA A 662 0.79 12.87 29.35
CA ALA A 662 0.61 11.74 28.44
C ALA A 662 0.78 12.21 27.00
N TRP A 663 1.70 11.62 26.24
CA TRP A 663 1.91 11.93 24.82
C TRP A 663 1.70 10.68 23.97
N LEU A 664 0.87 10.82 22.93
CA LEU A 664 0.75 9.88 21.82
C LEU A 664 1.62 10.43 20.68
N VAL A 665 2.53 9.62 20.15
CA VAL A 665 3.40 10.00 19.04
C VAL A 665 3.36 8.94 17.95
N GLY A 666 3.62 9.32 16.70
CA GLY A 666 3.61 8.37 15.61
C GLY A 666 4.25 8.91 14.33
N GLY A 667 4.60 8.00 13.43
CA GLY A 667 4.88 8.31 12.03
C GLY A 667 3.64 8.09 11.17
N VAL A 668 3.61 8.63 9.95
CA VAL A 668 2.54 8.31 8.99
C VAL A 668 2.65 6.88 8.43
N GLY A 669 3.83 6.25 8.49
CA GLY A 669 4.08 4.96 7.87
C GLY A 669 4.34 5.11 6.38
N VAL A 670 3.69 4.30 5.54
CA VAL A 670 4.00 4.22 4.11
C VAL A 670 3.49 5.40 3.26
N GLY A 671 2.81 6.38 3.86
CA GLY A 671 2.12 7.45 3.15
C GLY A 671 2.83 8.81 3.14
N GLY A 672 3.78 9.01 4.04
CA GLY A 672 4.38 10.32 4.31
C GLY A 672 5.71 10.23 5.06
N ASP A 673 6.41 11.34 5.09
CA ASP A 673 7.81 11.50 5.53
C ASP A 673 7.92 12.30 6.84
N ASN A 674 6.91 12.16 7.71
CA ASN A 674 6.71 12.99 8.89
C ASN A 674 6.39 12.19 10.15
N TYR A 675 6.76 12.78 11.30
CA TYR A 675 6.37 12.34 12.64
C TYR A 675 5.46 13.38 13.28
N PHE A 676 4.47 12.95 14.06
CA PHE A 676 3.55 13.81 14.78
C PHE A 676 3.44 13.40 16.26
N GLY A 677 2.96 14.34 17.08
CA GLY A 677 2.64 14.09 18.48
C GLY A 677 1.40 14.83 18.94
N VAL A 678 0.65 14.24 19.87
CA VAL A 678 -0.55 14.80 20.50
C VAL A 678 -0.51 14.61 22.01
N ASN A 679 -0.79 15.68 22.75
CA ASN A 679 -0.85 15.69 24.20
C ASN A 679 -2.20 15.16 24.69
N MET A 680 -2.21 13.93 25.17
CA MET A 680 -3.40 13.21 25.62
C MET A 680 -3.76 13.46 27.10
N THR A 681 -3.03 14.35 27.78
CA THR A 681 -3.17 14.61 29.24
C THR A 681 -4.57 15.05 29.64
N ARG A 682 -5.28 15.78 28.77
CA ARG A 682 -6.60 16.38 29.05
C ARG A 682 -7.78 15.63 28.44
N ALA A 683 -7.54 14.54 27.70
CA ALA A 683 -8.56 13.76 26.99
C ALA A 683 -9.66 13.16 27.89
N THR A 684 -9.53 13.20 29.22
CA THR A 684 -10.49 12.70 30.22
C THR A 684 -11.93 13.18 29.99
N GLY A 685 -12.12 14.47 29.69
CA GLY A 685 -13.45 15.03 29.48
C GLY A 685 -14.14 14.45 28.24
N LEU A 686 -13.38 14.30 27.14
CA LEU A 686 -13.86 13.79 25.86
C LEU A 686 -14.03 12.27 25.87
N ALA A 687 -13.19 11.58 26.64
CA ALA A 687 -13.33 10.15 26.91
C ALA A 687 -14.63 9.86 27.67
N ARG A 688 -14.98 10.65 28.68
CA ARG A 688 -16.22 10.43 29.46
C ARG A 688 -17.48 10.79 28.68
N ASP A 689 -17.52 12.00 28.15
CA ASP A 689 -18.63 12.47 27.31
C ASP A 689 -18.20 12.45 25.84
N ALA A 690 -18.47 11.31 25.21
CA ALA A 690 -18.23 11.10 23.79
C ALA A 690 -19.41 11.56 22.91
N ASP A 691 -20.43 12.24 23.44
CA ASP A 691 -21.52 12.86 22.67
C ASP A 691 -21.34 14.36 22.46
N ARG A 692 -20.75 15.07 23.42
CA ARG A 692 -20.55 16.51 23.30
C ARG A 692 -19.59 16.90 22.16
N PRO A 693 -19.71 18.14 21.65
CA PRO A 693 -18.69 18.74 20.80
C PRO A 693 -17.32 18.78 21.48
N MET A 694 -16.27 18.65 20.66
CA MET A 694 -14.88 18.84 21.07
C MET A 694 -14.56 20.32 21.27
N ASP A 695 -13.82 20.64 22.33
CA ASP A 695 -13.22 21.97 22.55
C ASP A 695 -11.70 21.80 22.69
N PRO A 696 -10.90 22.12 21.65
CA PRO A 696 -9.46 21.91 21.68
C PRO A 696 -8.74 22.59 22.84
N ALA A 697 -9.20 23.77 23.28
CA ALA A 697 -8.55 24.52 24.35
C ALA A 697 -8.74 23.84 25.71
N GLN A 698 -9.87 23.16 25.91
CA GLN A 698 -10.16 22.39 27.12
C GLN A 698 -9.61 20.95 27.03
N ASP A 699 -9.84 20.27 25.90
CA ASP A 699 -9.61 18.83 25.71
C ASP A 699 -8.13 18.48 25.43
N PHE A 700 -7.34 19.44 24.94
CA PHE A 700 -5.91 19.27 24.66
C PHE A 700 -5.07 20.41 25.24
N GLY A 701 -5.44 21.66 24.98
CA GLY A 701 -4.69 22.87 25.35
C GLY A 701 -3.90 23.47 24.17
N ALA A 702 -3.21 24.59 24.40
CA ALA A 702 -2.30 25.19 23.43
C ALA A 702 -0.95 24.43 23.38
N GLY A 703 -0.32 24.35 22.21
CA GLY A 703 0.94 23.58 22.03
C GLY A 703 0.76 22.07 22.28
N ALA A 704 -0.46 21.56 22.09
CA ALA A 704 -0.82 20.17 22.38
C ALA A 704 -0.69 19.24 21.17
N VAL A 705 -0.16 19.75 20.04
CA VAL A 705 0.08 19.00 18.81
C VAL A 705 1.35 19.53 18.14
N TRP A 706 2.06 18.67 17.43
CA TRP A 706 3.14 19.03 16.50
C TRP A 706 3.19 18.00 15.36
N ASP A 707 3.71 18.40 14.20
CA ASP A 707 3.93 17.55 13.03
C ASP A 707 5.22 18.00 12.33
N THR A 708 6.26 17.18 12.44
CA THR A 708 7.63 17.44 11.97
C THR A 708 7.83 16.73 10.63
N VAL A 709 7.96 17.51 9.57
CA VAL A 709 8.18 17.04 8.20
C VAL A 709 9.65 17.13 7.80
N SER A 710 10.03 16.58 6.64
CA SER A 710 11.44 16.58 6.22
C SER A 710 12.06 17.96 6.03
N SER A 711 11.27 19.02 5.80
CA SER A 711 11.78 20.40 5.69
C SER A 711 12.25 21.00 7.01
N ASP A 712 11.86 20.41 8.14
CA ASP A 712 12.11 21.00 9.46
C ASP A 712 13.44 20.49 10.06
N ILE A 713 14.01 19.45 9.44
CA ILE A 713 15.23 18.75 9.88
C ILE A 713 16.40 18.88 8.89
N ILE A 714 16.29 19.77 7.90
CA ILE A 714 17.35 20.13 6.95
C ILE A 714 18.16 21.34 7.44
N ASN A 715 19.38 21.08 7.90
CA ASN A 715 20.41 22.12 8.04
C ASN A 715 21.20 22.37 6.74
N GLU A 716 20.96 21.57 5.69
CA GLU A 716 21.79 21.55 4.48
C GLU A 716 20.93 21.41 3.21
N ASN A 717 21.23 22.22 2.19
CA ASN A 717 20.54 22.23 0.88
C ASN A 717 21.01 21.07 -0.03
N ILE A 718 21.10 19.84 0.49
CA ILE A 718 21.55 18.66 -0.25
C ILE A 718 20.32 17.78 -0.55
N PRO A 719 19.88 17.66 -1.81
CA PRO A 719 18.94 16.63 -2.22
C PRO A 719 19.62 15.24 -2.19
N PRO A 720 18.92 14.16 -1.78
CA PRO A 720 17.48 14.08 -1.48
C PRO A 720 17.13 14.55 -0.05
N PRO A 721 15.83 14.79 0.26
CA PRO A 721 15.39 15.03 1.63
C PRO A 721 15.83 13.89 2.58
N PRO A 722 16.19 14.19 3.84
CA PRO A 722 16.67 13.19 4.80
C PRO A 722 15.61 12.17 5.23
N MET A 723 14.33 12.53 5.24
CA MET A 723 13.25 11.59 5.56
C MET A 723 12.94 10.68 4.38
N GLY A 724 12.70 9.40 4.70
CA GLY A 724 11.97 8.46 3.87
C GLY A 724 10.53 8.33 4.38
N LEU A 725 9.84 7.26 3.98
CA LEU A 725 8.53 6.92 4.54
C LEU A 725 8.65 6.63 6.04
N ALA A 726 7.93 7.37 6.89
CA ALA A 726 8.07 7.37 8.36
C ALA A 726 7.51 6.08 9.00
N VAL A 727 8.14 4.95 8.70
CA VAL A 727 7.71 3.59 9.05
C VAL A 727 8.32 3.06 10.36
N SER A 728 9.34 3.71 10.89
CA SER A 728 9.99 3.33 12.16
C SER A 728 9.07 3.66 13.34
N ARG A 729 8.93 2.73 14.29
CA ARG A 729 8.03 2.90 15.45
C ARG A 729 8.74 3.72 16.54
N PRO A 730 8.35 4.99 16.75
CA PRO A 730 9.06 5.88 17.67
C PRO A 730 9.11 5.31 19.08
N VAL A 731 10.11 5.66 19.88
CA VAL A 731 10.12 5.40 21.32
C VAL A 731 10.16 6.71 22.11
N LEU A 732 9.24 6.87 23.06
CA LEU A 732 9.26 7.95 24.04
C LEU A 732 10.24 7.62 25.18
N THR A 733 11.12 8.57 25.50
CA THR A 733 12.13 8.43 26.57
C THR A 733 12.51 9.81 27.11
N HIS A 734 13.37 9.86 28.12
CA HIS A 734 14.08 11.08 28.54
C HIS A 734 15.51 11.09 27.98
N VAL A 735 16.07 12.28 27.72
CA VAL A 735 17.45 12.50 27.29
C VAL A 735 18.05 13.74 27.96
N ARG A 736 19.39 13.85 27.98
CA ARG A 736 20.12 15.00 28.55
C ARG A 736 20.30 16.09 27.50
N VAL A 737 19.96 17.34 27.82
CA VAL A 737 20.17 18.49 26.93
C VAL A 737 20.75 19.63 27.76
N ARG A 738 22.08 19.68 27.78
CA ARG A 738 22.91 20.57 28.62
C ARG A 738 22.59 20.41 30.11
N ASP A 739 22.03 21.43 30.72
CA ASP A 739 21.57 21.50 32.11
C ASP A 739 20.14 20.98 32.29
N GLN A 740 19.50 20.41 31.27
CA GLN A 740 18.13 19.91 31.31
C GLN A 740 18.05 18.41 31.04
N ILE A 741 17.00 17.77 31.53
CA ILE A 741 16.52 16.47 31.08
C ILE A 741 15.18 16.70 30.40
N LYS A 742 15.10 16.39 29.11
CA LYS A 742 13.90 16.58 28.28
C LYS A 742 13.27 15.25 27.90
N ALA A 743 11.95 15.23 27.73
CA ALA A 743 11.27 14.15 27.04
C ALA A 743 11.60 14.21 25.54
N ALA A 744 11.91 13.07 24.94
CA ALA A 744 12.29 12.96 23.54
C ALA A 744 11.66 11.74 22.87
N VAL A 745 11.42 11.91 21.57
CA VAL A 745 11.07 10.84 20.64
C VAL A 745 12.35 10.43 19.91
N ILE A 746 12.69 9.14 19.96
CA ILE A 746 13.75 8.56 19.11
C ILE A 746 13.07 7.75 18.01
N ALA A 747 13.45 7.98 16.75
CA ALA A 747 12.90 7.30 15.58
C ALA A 747 13.92 7.20 14.44
N GLY A 748 13.81 6.18 13.59
CA GLY A 748 14.55 6.14 12.31
C GLY A 748 13.93 7.09 11.29
N CYS A 749 14.73 7.60 10.35
CA CYS A 749 14.23 8.48 9.29
C CYS A 749 13.34 7.79 8.25
N GLY A 750 13.14 6.46 8.33
CA GLY A 750 12.16 5.74 7.51
C GLY A 750 12.73 4.88 6.40
N ASP A 751 11.87 4.43 5.49
CA ASP A 751 12.22 3.63 4.30
C ASP A 751 12.46 4.50 3.06
N ASP A 752 13.42 4.12 2.23
CA ASP A 752 13.68 4.75 0.94
C ASP A 752 13.05 3.93 -0.20
N THR A 753 11.97 4.46 -0.78
CA THR A 753 11.30 3.84 -1.93
C THR A 753 12.11 3.90 -3.23
N PHE A 754 13.17 4.72 -3.29
CA PHE A 754 14.00 4.88 -4.50
C PHE A 754 15.24 3.99 -4.53
N GLU A 755 15.57 3.32 -3.42
CA GLU A 755 16.79 2.49 -3.27
C GLU A 755 16.87 1.33 -4.29
N GLY A 756 15.73 0.80 -4.74
CA GLY A 756 15.68 -0.22 -5.80
C GLY A 756 16.01 0.27 -7.22
N THR A 757 16.06 1.59 -7.45
CA THR A 757 16.15 2.17 -8.81
C THR A 757 17.57 2.44 -9.29
N ALA A 758 18.54 2.51 -8.37
CA ALA A 758 19.96 2.58 -8.68
C ALA A 758 20.76 1.91 -7.55
N GLY A 759 21.67 0.99 -7.89
CA GLY A 759 22.54 0.30 -6.93
C GLY A 759 23.66 1.19 -6.35
N LEU A 760 23.33 2.43 -6.02
CA LEU A 760 24.20 3.43 -5.43
C LEU A 760 23.57 3.88 -4.12
N ALA A 761 24.00 3.29 -3.00
CA ALA A 761 23.69 3.80 -1.67
C ALA A 761 24.22 5.25 -1.57
N MET A 762 23.31 6.22 -1.48
CA MET A 762 23.69 7.62 -1.35
C MET A 762 23.95 7.95 0.12
N SER A 763 25.13 8.46 0.43
CA SER A 763 25.41 9.13 1.71
C SER A 763 24.37 10.22 1.95
N ASP A 764 23.65 10.15 3.07
CA ASP A 764 22.57 11.07 3.45
C ASP A 764 21.33 11.08 2.52
N GLY A 765 21.10 10.03 1.72
CA GLY A 765 19.82 9.85 1.03
C GLY A 765 18.64 9.57 1.99
N ALA A 766 17.41 9.71 1.51
CA ALA A 766 16.17 9.48 2.25
C ALA A 766 16.22 8.24 3.18
N GLY A 767 15.70 8.36 4.40
CA GLY A 767 15.62 7.28 5.38
C GLY A 767 16.94 6.96 6.11
N ARG A 768 18.10 7.47 5.66
CA ARG A 768 19.44 7.09 6.15
C ARG A 768 19.91 7.90 7.35
N CYS A 769 19.02 8.15 8.29
CA CYS A 769 19.32 8.85 9.53
C CYS A 769 18.50 8.33 10.72
N VAL A 770 18.89 8.75 11.92
CA VAL A 770 18.12 8.57 13.16
C VAL A 770 17.87 9.93 13.79
N LEU A 771 16.64 10.19 14.20
CA LEU A 771 16.20 11.44 14.80
C LEU A 771 15.98 11.28 16.30
N ILE A 772 16.31 12.35 17.02
CA ILE A 772 15.92 12.61 18.40
C ILE A 772 15.19 13.95 18.38
N LEU A 773 13.87 13.93 18.56
CA LEU A 773 13.00 15.10 18.58
C LEU A 773 12.54 15.38 20.03
N GLU A 774 12.29 16.64 20.37
CA GLU A 774 11.68 17.02 21.64
C GLU A 774 10.20 16.61 21.66
N ALA A 775 9.81 15.75 22.62
CA ALA A 775 8.53 15.04 22.56
C ALA A 775 7.29 15.95 22.64
N THR A 776 7.44 17.19 23.10
CA THR A 776 6.35 18.14 23.27
C THR A 776 6.24 19.19 22.17
N THR A 777 7.22 19.29 21.27
CA THR A 777 7.26 20.33 20.21
C THR A 777 7.68 19.78 18.84
N GLY A 778 8.16 18.54 18.74
CA GLY A 778 8.74 17.99 17.51
C GLY A 778 10.11 18.58 17.14
N ALA A 779 10.63 19.56 17.90
CA ALA A 779 11.87 20.25 17.58
C ALA A 779 13.07 19.29 17.58
N LEU A 780 13.95 19.41 16.58
CA LEU A 780 15.13 18.54 16.44
C LEU A 780 16.15 18.78 17.57
N ILE A 781 16.38 17.77 18.42
CA ILE A 781 17.46 17.76 19.43
C ILE A 781 18.76 17.28 18.77
N ARG A 782 18.71 16.17 18.03
CA ARG A 782 19.86 15.59 17.33
C ARG A 782 19.39 14.78 16.11
N LYS A 783 20.08 14.96 14.98
CA LYS A 783 20.07 14.02 13.85
C LYS A 783 21.41 13.29 13.86
N PHE A 784 21.37 11.98 13.69
CA PHE A 784 22.51 11.14 13.32
C PHE A 784 22.42 10.79 11.83
N SER A 785 23.48 10.99 11.07
CA SER A 785 23.52 10.62 9.65
C SER A 785 24.90 10.13 9.20
N PHE A 786 25.16 10.02 7.89
CA PHE A 786 26.44 9.58 7.35
C PHE A 786 27.63 10.44 7.81
N LEU A 787 27.39 11.72 8.16
CA LEU A 787 28.37 12.62 8.77
C LEU A 787 28.86 12.18 10.15
N ASP A 788 28.01 11.47 10.91
CA ASP A 788 28.35 10.93 12.23
C ASP A 788 28.97 9.54 12.13
N ASN A 789 28.52 8.72 11.17
CA ASN A 789 29.10 7.40 10.89
C ASN A 789 28.93 7.00 9.43
N PHE A 790 30.04 6.88 8.68
CA PHE A 790 30.06 6.53 7.26
C PHE A 790 29.39 5.19 6.90
N ASN A 791 29.11 4.32 7.88
CA ASN A 791 28.37 3.08 7.65
C ASN A 791 26.84 3.29 7.59
N MET A 792 26.31 4.48 7.90
CA MET A 792 24.88 4.82 7.84
C MET A 792 24.41 5.06 6.39
N SER A 793 24.63 4.07 5.52
CA SER A 793 24.33 4.11 4.09
C SER A 793 22.98 3.46 3.72
N TYR A 794 22.22 2.97 4.69
CA TYR A 794 20.98 2.21 4.48
C TYR A 794 19.81 2.78 5.32
N PRO A 795 18.55 2.66 4.86
CA PRO A 795 17.40 3.21 5.57
C PRO A 795 17.19 2.62 6.98
N PHE A 796 16.86 3.48 7.94
CA PHE A 796 16.53 3.09 9.31
C PHE A 796 15.02 2.84 9.44
N THR A 797 14.59 1.67 8.99
CA THR A 797 13.20 1.19 9.08
C THR A 797 12.84 0.60 10.44
N GLY A 798 13.84 0.26 11.25
CA GLY A 798 13.71 -0.43 12.53
C GLY A 798 13.13 0.40 13.67
N SER A 799 12.51 -0.27 14.63
CA SER A 799 11.89 0.36 15.80
C SER A 799 12.91 0.53 16.94
N PRO A 800 13.27 1.75 17.39
CA PRO A 800 14.22 1.93 18.48
C PRO A 800 13.72 1.43 19.84
N VAL A 801 14.68 1.15 20.73
CA VAL A 801 14.50 0.95 22.18
C VAL A 801 15.55 1.75 22.97
N ALA A 802 15.16 2.35 24.10
CA ALA A 802 16.04 3.12 24.98
C ALA A 802 16.42 2.34 26.25
N TYR A 803 17.56 2.68 26.86
CA TYR A 803 18.04 2.15 28.14
C TYR A 803 18.68 3.25 29.01
N PRO A 804 18.32 3.40 30.31
CA PRO A 804 17.21 2.72 30.99
C PRO A 804 15.86 2.99 30.32
N ALA A 805 14.88 2.10 30.56
CA ALA A 805 13.55 2.14 29.95
C ALA A 805 12.45 2.47 30.96
N ASP A 806 12.81 2.72 32.22
CA ASP A 806 11.91 2.78 33.36
C ASP A 806 11.89 4.17 34.05
N GLY A 807 10.67 4.58 34.43
CA GLY A 807 10.42 5.81 35.18
C GLY A 807 10.66 7.08 34.35
N VAL A 808 11.51 7.96 34.86
CA VAL A 808 11.84 9.28 34.27
C VAL A 808 13.36 9.47 34.10
N ALA A 809 14.13 8.37 34.20
CA ALA A 809 15.57 8.41 34.06
C ALA A 809 15.96 8.74 32.61
N PRO A 810 16.92 9.64 32.36
CA PRO A 810 17.41 9.87 31.00
C PRO A 810 18.07 8.61 30.46
N ALA A 811 17.79 8.29 29.20
CA ALA A 811 18.46 7.24 28.47
C ALA A 811 19.97 7.50 28.41
N ASP A 812 20.73 6.46 28.70
CA ASP A 812 22.17 6.40 28.51
C ASP A 812 22.51 5.81 27.13
N ARG A 813 21.66 4.92 26.62
CA ARG A 813 21.85 4.24 25.32
C ARG A 813 20.52 4.07 24.62
N ALA A 814 20.55 3.98 23.31
CA ALA A 814 19.43 3.50 22.52
C ALA A 814 19.92 2.54 21.43
N TYR A 815 19.07 1.62 21.00
CA TYR A 815 19.36 0.61 19.98
C TYR A 815 18.29 0.64 18.90
N ILE A 816 18.69 0.54 17.63
CA ILE A 816 17.78 0.60 16.47
C ILE A 816 18.30 -0.31 15.35
N GLY A 817 17.39 -0.90 14.58
CA GLY A 817 17.71 -1.69 13.40
C GLY A 817 17.71 -0.88 12.10
N ASP A 818 18.46 -1.35 11.12
CA ASP A 818 18.37 -0.86 9.74
C ASP A 818 17.92 -1.93 8.74
N ARG A 819 17.65 -1.47 7.52
CA ARG A 819 17.23 -2.29 6.38
C ARG A 819 18.25 -3.36 5.97
N GLN A 820 19.54 -3.12 6.21
CA GLN A 820 20.59 -4.08 5.86
C GLN A 820 20.71 -5.23 6.89
N GLY A 821 19.93 -5.16 7.98
CA GLY A 821 19.90 -6.14 9.06
C GLY A 821 20.82 -5.80 10.23
N ARG A 822 21.44 -4.62 10.22
CA ARG A 822 22.42 -4.22 11.24
C ARG A 822 21.69 -3.65 12.45
N LEU A 823 22.19 -3.99 13.63
CA LEU A 823 21.80 -3.35 14.89
C LEU A 823 22.79 -2.23 15.19
N TRP A 824 22.25 -1.06 15.49
CA TRP A 824 23.00 0.13 15.87
C TRP A 824 22.83 0.44 17.35
N ARG A 825 23.83 1.12 17.94
CA ARG A 825 23.80 1.64 19.31
C ARG A 825 24.16 3.12 19.30
N MET A 826 23.28 3.94 19.88
CA MET A 826 23.54 5.32 20.26
C MET A 826 24.07 5.40 21.70
N ASP A 827 24.98 6.34 21.97
CA ASP A 827 25.42 6.71 23.31
C ASP A 827 24.94 8.13 23.64
N LEU A 828 24.06 8.25 24.64
CA LEU A 828 23.29 9.46 24.97
C LEU A 828 23.67 10.03 26.35
N ARG A 829 24.84 9.62 26.88
CA ARG A 829 25.28 9.93 28.25
C ARG A 829 25.87 11.33 28.41
N ASP A 830 26.45 11.89 27.35
CA ASP A 830 26.99 13.25 27.39
C ASP A 830 25.86 14.27 27.61
N ALA A 831 26.19 15.39 28.26
CA ALA A 831 25.23 16.44 28.50
C ALA A 831 24.94 17.23 27.22
N ASP A 832 25.90 17.38 26.31
CA ASP A 832 25.68 18.06 25.03
C ASP A 832 25.28 17.04 23.94
N PRO A 833 24.08 17.16 23.33
CA PRO A 833 23.66 16.28 22.23
C PRO A 833 24.61 16.27 21.02
N ALA A 834 25.44 17.31 20.85
CA ALA A 834 26.47 17.33 19.81
C ALA A 834 27.57 16.27 20.03
N ASN A 835 27.83 15.88 21.29
CA ASN A 835 28.85 14.89 21.66
C ASN A 835 28.34 13.44 21.65
N TRP A 836 27.03 13.22 21.45
CA TRP A 836 26.47 11.88 21.33
C TRP A 836 26.99 11.16 20.08
N THR A 837 27.14 9.84 20.16
CA THR A 837 27.69 9.01 19.07
C THR A 837 26.74 7.88 18.67
N ILE A 838 26.94 7.34 17.48
CA ILE A 838 26.21 6.16 16.97
C ILE A 838 27.19 5.19 16.28
N ASP A 839 27.11 3.91 16.65
CA ASP A 839 27.99 2.84 16.16
C ASP A 839 27.22 1.59 15.77
N VAL A 840 27.76 0.80 14.85
CA VAL A 840 27.27 -0.56 14.59
C VAL A 840 27.52 -1.42 15.83
N ALA A 841 26.44 -1.95 16.41
CA ALA A 841 26.47 -2.89 17.53
C ALA A 841 26.51 -4.34 17.06
N PHE A 842 25.86 -4.63 15.92
CA PHE A 842 25.91 -5.94 15.25
C PHE A 842 25.72 -5.78 13.73
N PRO A 843 26.42 -6.57 12.88
CA PRO A 843 27.47 -7.53 13.23
C PRO A 843 28.72 -6.83 13.75
N LEU A 844 29.54 -7.54 14.53
CA LEU A 844 30.80 -6.99 15.01
C LEU A 844 31.76 -6.82 13.83
N ILE A 845 32.40 -5.65 13.72
CA ILE A 845 33.41 -5.40 12.68
C ILE A 845 34.78 -5.52 13.34
N VAL A 846 35.50 -6.60 13.03
CA VAL A 846 36.84 -6.91 13.56
C VAL A 846 37.86 -6.67 12.46
N GLN A 847 38.79 -5.73 12.68
CA GLN A 847 39.84 -5.37 11.73
C GLN A 847 39.35 -5.01 10.30
N GLY A 848 38.14 -4.45 10.19
CA GLY A 848 37.55 -4.10 8.89
C GLY A 848 36.96 -5.28 8.12
N GLN A 849 36.77 -6.43 8.77
CA GLN A 849 35.96 -7.54 8.28
C GLN A 849 34.73 -7.71 9.18
N VAL A 850 33.61 -8.09 8.58
CA VAL A 850 32.43 -8.51 9.34
C VAL A 850 32.77 -9.84 10.03
N ASP A 851 32.52 -9.93 11.33
CA ASP A 851 32.60 -11.18 12.10
C ASP A 851 31.44 -12.09 11.70
N VAL A 852 31.54 -12.64 10.48
CA VAL A 852 30.71 -13.76 10.04
C VAL A 852 31.24 -15.02 10.71
N ASP A 853 30.35 -15.71 11.41
CA ASP A 853 30.63 -17.01 11.95
C ASP A 853 31.05 -17.96 10.82
N ALA A 854 32.05 -18.82 11.07
CA ALA A 854 32.64 -19.69 10.03
C ALA A 854 31.67 -20.75 9.44
N ALA A 855 30.40 -20.73 9.88
CA ALA A 855 29.29 -21.50 9.33
C ALA A 855 28.49 -20.75 8.25
N GLY A 856 28.72 -19.45 8.04
CA GLY A 856 27.96 -18.62 7.11
C GLY A 856 26.52 -18.35 7.55
N GLY A 857 26.28 -18.22 8.87
CA GLY A 857 24.93 -18.14 9.44
C GLY A 857 24.26 -16.77 9.34
N TYR A 858 25.03 -15.70 9.12
CA TYR A 858 24.52 -14.34 8.99
C TYR A 858 24.52 -13.85 7.53
N GLU A 859 23.35 -13.96 6.88
CA GLU A 859 23.08 -13.32 5.59
C GLU A 859 22.69 -11.85 5.81
N LEU A 860 23.58 -10.94 5.42
CA LEU A 860 23.27 -9.51 5.26
C LEU A 860 22.11 -9.32 4.27
N GLY A 861 21.11 -8.50 4.61
CA GLY A 861 19.97 -8.20 3.75
C GLY A 861 18.57 -8.54 4.31
N ARG A 862 18.47 -9.06 5.54
CA ARG A 862 17.17 -9.19 6.25
C ARG A 862 17.03 -8.07 7.28
N GLU A 863 16.06 -7.18 7.10
CA GLU A 863 15.88 -5.96 7.91
C GLU A 863 15.74 -6.26 9.43
N VAL A 864 16.06 -5.29 10.29
CA VAL A 864 15.73 -5.36 11.74
C VAL A 864 14.58 -4.38 12.02
N VAL A 865 13.35 -4.83 11.78
CA VAL A 865 12.13 -3.99 11.85
C VAL A 865 11.60 -3.82 13.27
N ASP A 866 11.54 -4.92 14.01
CA ASP A 866 10.86 -5.05 15.30
C ASP A 866 11.70 -4.47 16.46
N ARG A 867 11.05 -3.94 17.50
CA ARG A 867 11.73 -3.29 18.63
C ARG A 867 12.61 -4.29 19.39
N PRO A 868 13.94 -4.04 19.56
CA PRO A 868 14.79 -4.94 20.32
C PRO A 868 14.34 -5.08 21.77
N SER A 869 14.39 -6.30 22.30
CA SER A 869 14.13 -6.59 23.72
C SER A 869 15.39 -6.44 24.54
N LEU A 870 15.28 -5.77 25.69
CA LEU A 870 16.38 -5.53 26.62
C LEU A 870 16.24 -6.40 27.87
N SER A 871 17.36 -6.92 28.37
CA SER A 871 17.42 -7.66 29.63
C SER A 871 18.76 -7.43 30.33
N LEU A 872 18.80 -7.57 31.65
CA LEU A 872 20.03 -7.46 32.44
C LEU A 872 20.46 -8.84 32.93
N LYS A 873 21.75 -9.15 32.72
CA LYS A 873 22.42 -10.27 33.40
C LYS A 873 22.56 -9.98 34.90
N ALA A 874 22.81 -11.02 35.68
CA ALA A 874 23.09 -10.91 37.11
C ALA A 874 24.34 -10.08 37.47
N ASP A 875 25.24 -9.84 36.50
CA ASP A 875 26.42 -8.97 36.63
C ASP A 875 26.14 -7.51 36.21
N GLY A 876 24.90 -7.17 35.85
CA GLY A 876 24.52 -5.85 35.33
C GLY A 876 24.79 -5.66 33.83
N GLY A 877 25.31 -6.67 33.13
CA GLY A 877 25.53 -6.62 31.69
C GLY A 877 24.23 -6.59 30.90
N LEU A 878 24.05 -5.57 30.07
CA LEU A 878 22.90 -5.45 29.16
C LEU A 878 22.97 -6.49 28.03
N VAL A 879 21.88 -7.24 27.88
CA VAL A 879 21.61 -8.15 26.77
C VAL A 879 20.59 -7.48 25.86
N VAL A 880 20.91 -7.41 24.57
CA VAL A 880 20.00 -6.92 23.53
C VAL A 880 19.62 -8.11 22.67
N ILE A 881 18.33 -8.38 22.56
CA ILE A 881 17.76 -9.47 21.75
C ILE A 881 16.97 -8.79 20.62
N PHE A 882 17.28 -9.11 19.38
CA PHE A 882 16.61 -8.59 18.19
C PHE A 882 16.40 -9.73 17.20
N GLY A 883 15.41 -9.58 16.31
CA GLY A 883 15.17 -10.48 15.20
C GLY A 883 15.45 -9.78 13.87
N THR A 884 15.88 -10.55 12.87
CA THR A 884 15.93 -10.11 11.47
C THR A 884 14.74 -10.70 10.70
N GLY A 885 14.20 -9.95 9.75
CA GLY A 885 13.06 -10.34 8.93
C GLY A 885 12.60 -9.20 8.02
N GLU A 886 11.94 -9.53 6.91
CA GLU A 886 11.41 -8.51 6.00
C GLU A 886 10.12 -7.89 6.55
N ARG A 887 9.96 -6.58 6.32
CA ARG A 887 8.65 -5.94 6.40
C ARG A 887 7.88 -6.24 5.12
N SER A 888 6.72 -6.87 5.22
CA SER A 888 5.76 -6.94 4.13
C SER A 888 5.18 -5.55 3.87
N VAL A 889 5.88 -4.71 3.12
CA VAL A 889 5.40 -3.38 2.75
C VAL A 889 4.33 -3.53 1.67
N ALA A 890 3.08 -3.71 2.09
CA ALA A 890 1.91 -3.70 1.23
C ALA A 890 1.68 -2.27 0.72
N GLY A 891 1.73 -2.06 -0.59
CA GLY A 891 1.60 -0.75 -1.25
C GLY A 891 0.18 -0.24 -1.29
#